data_AF-A0A2W2CFS2-F1
#
_entry.id   AF-A0A2W2CFS2-F1
#
_cell.length_a   1.000
_cell.length_b   1.000
_cell.length_c   1.000
_cell.angle_alpha   90.00
_cell.angle_beta   90.00
_cell.angle_gamma   90.00
#
_symmetry.space_group_name_H-M   'P 1'
#
loop_
_entity.id
_entity.type
_entity.pdbx_description
1 polymer ?
#
loop_
_entity_poly.entity_id
_entity_poly.type
_entity_poly.pdbx_seq_one_letter_code
_entity_poly.pdbx_strand_id
1 'polypeptide(L)'
;MTAQPAQAHGQLATTTAELTVEPNQVQGLTVVQGDGYATLAWSPVDGATDYQIERTAVAADGTTGTPVIVGVWRPNRQVNNSEPTFADAGFVPGNRFQWRVRARFGTEAQPYSAAVTDTTRSHWGDPAVPGQNLRTQWETALGAQYTSDVNEYAYTAAIDELSERVRVVEIGRTIQNRPINMFVIGYPTPPATPEAVAATNPLLVNCNVHGNEPGDREACFIMARQLAFTDDPATLDRLSKSTMLILPTINGDGRAANSRGNSTGQDLNRDYSLIRQPETQAFVEMVRDYRPIASYDGHEYGNTNTGDLPMLPPRHQNVAQGIFDGSQDMIEGHMYTQGAKDGWWACPYGCTGANVGLGEETILRNTLGLKNVINSLLELRSSGGPTRPDEGNTANNRRRKTYSALWTFQQFLTYHTANLGDITSARAEAITFQSANTGRIVFRGSRPIEAYPAPHPGDTPPPLDAPREDQILDQPPCAYKLTEEQYHGARTDGPSGRQTTVAQRLAAHGWKVIKVADGYLVPLSQPERGLVPLLLDGQAAEGLVAGERIAPTLTGTHNGPLTVSGVACLAGATVRGPIRVQPGGTLIVNGSSINGPVDASGAAGFVLTASTVSGPVNATGSRGPVVLVGNKVSGPVNVVNSAGDAALVAGNTVNGPLNCTGNSATPVNLEVANSVSGPKFQQCARL
;
A
#
# COMPACT_ATOMS: atom_id res chain seq x y z
N MET A 1 43.84 -22.44 71.90
CA MET A 1 43.87 -21.76 73.23
C MET A 1 43.17 -20.41 73.03
N THR A 2 41.87 -20.34 73.31
CA THR A 2 41.26 -19.86 74.58
C THR A 2 41.48 -18.35 74.80
N ALA A 3 40.52 -17.47 75.09
CA ALA A 3 39.05 -17.41 75.02
C ALA A 3 38.66 -15.94 75.41
N GLN A 4 37.75 -15.30 74.64
CA GLN A 4 36.64 -14.34 74.97
C GLN A 4 36.74 -13.22 76.06
N PRO A 5 35.76 -12.28 76.22
CA PRO A 5 34.82 -11.60 75.28
C PRO A 5 34.61 -10.07 75.60
N ALA A 6 33.80 -9.35 74.78
CA ALA A 6 32.66 -8.51 75.23
C ALA A 6 31.95 -7.81 74.06
N GLN A 7 30.62 -7.98 74.01
CA GLN A 7 29.66 -7.38 73.08
C GLN A 7 29.18 -5.99 73.56
N ALA A 8 28.77 -5.12 72.63
CA ALA A 8 27.67 -4.18 72.86
C ALA A 8 26.91 -3.94 71.54
N HIS A 9 25.59 -3.99 71.67
CA HIS A 9 24.58 -4.10 70.61
C HIS A 9 24.29 -2.79 69.86
N GLY A 10 23.92 -2.94 68.58
CA GLY A 10 23.25 -1.93 67.77
C GLY A 10 22.57 -2.57 66.57
N GLN A 11 21.41 -3.20 66.78
CA GLN A 11 20.55 -3.74 65.74
C GLN A 11 19.83 -2.60 65.01
N LEU A 12 20.17 -2.34 63.76
CA LEU A 12 19.26 -1.72 62.81
C LEU A 12 18.38 -2.84 62.24
N ALA A 13 17.11 -2.83 62.59
CA ALA A 13 16.11 -3.72 62.03
C ALA A 13 15.89 -3.37 60.55
N THR A 14 16.46 -4.17 59.65
CA THR A 14 16.01 -4.24 58.26
C THR A 14 14.80 -5.15 58.21
N THR A 15 13.60 -4.57 58.32
CA THR A 15 12.36 -5.23 57.91
C THR A 15 12.26 -5.16 56.39
N THR A 16 12.86 -6.13 55.68
CA THR A 16 12.36 -6.52 54.36
C THR A 16 11.07 -7.29 54.58
N ALA A 17 9.94 -6.60 54.52
CA ALA A 17 8.67 -7.28 54.34
C ALA A 17 8.72 -7.93 52.95
N GLU A 18 8.96 -9.23 52.89
CA GLU A 18 8.64 -10.02 51.69
C GLU A 18 7.14 -9.82 51.43
N LEU A 19 6.80 -9.11 50.35
CA LEU A 19 5.43 -9.07 49.86
C LEU A 19 5.05 -10.51 49.51
N THR A 20 4.27 -11.16 50.36
CA THR A 20 3.67 -12.46 50.08
C THR A 20 2.81 -12.32 48.84
N VAL A 21 3.26 -12.91 47.74
CA VAL A 21 2.51 -12.99 46.49
C VAL A 21 1.29 -13.87 46.73
N GLU A 22 0.10 -13.35 46.43
CA GLU A 22 -1.14 -14.13 46.57
C GLU A 22 -1.22 -15.21 45.47
N PRO A 23 -1.88 -16.36 45.73
CA PRO A 23 -2.12 -17.36 44.69
C PRO A 23 -2.75 -16.74 43.43
N ASN A 24 -2.22 -17.09 42.26
CA ASN A 24 -2.68 -16.62 40.94
C ASN A 24 -2.56 -15.09 40.73
N GLN A 25 -1.86 -14.36 41.61
CA GLN A 25 -1.56 -12.96 41.41
C GLN A 25 -0.65 -12.79 40.19
N VAL A 26 -1.02 -11.89 39.28
CA VAL A 26 -0.18 -11.55 38.12
C VAL A 26 1.13 -10.94 38.59
N GLN A 27 2.26 -11.42 38.06
CA GLN A 27 3.59 -10.94 38.40
C GLN A 27 4.30 -10.35 37.18
N GLY A 28 5.39 -9.60 37.44
CA GLY A 28 6.27 -9.10 36.38
C GLY A 28 5.61 -8.06 35.46
N LEU A 29 4.57 -7.34 35.92
CA LEU A 29 3.96 -6.27 35.14
C LEU A 29 5.02 -5.19 34.84
N THR A 30 5.22 -4.91 33.57
CA THR A 30 6.06 -3.82 33.07
C THR A 30 5.23 -2.91 32.16
N VAL A 31 5.63 -1.64 32.06
CA VAL A 31 4.99 -0.65 31.20
C VAL A 31 6.07 0.06 30.40
N VAL A 32 5.94 0.07 29.08
CA VAL A 32 6.85 0.77 28.16
C VAL A 32 6.05 1.78 27.35
N GLN A 33 6.43 3.05 27.44
CA GLN A 33 5.71 4.13 26.76
C GLN A 33 6.05 4.19 25.26
N GLY A 34 5.02 4.24 24.43
CA GLY A 34 5.07 4.54 23.00
C GLY A 34 4.39 5.88 22.67
N ASP A 35 4.25 6.16 21.38
CA ASP A 35 3.63 7.40 20.91
C ASP A 35 2.10 7.28 20.99
N GLY A 36 1.53 7.79 22.10
CA GLY A 36 0.09 7.77 22.36
C GLY A 36 -0.50 6.42 22.78
N TYR A 37 0.37 5.46 23.12
CA TYR A 37 0.03 4.19 23.73
C TYR A 37 1.11 3.77 24.75
N ALA A 38 0.80 2.78 25.57
CA ALA A 38 1.73 2.13 26.49
C ALA A 38 1.63 0.61 26.32
N THR A 39 2.76 -0.05 26.11
CA THR A 39 2.86 -1.51 26.07
C THR A 39 2.95 -2.04 27.50
N LEU A 40 1.94 -2.80 27.91
CA LEU A 40 1.96 -3.56 29.17
C LEU A 40 2.38 -5.00 28.86
N ALA A 41 3.28 -5.57 29.65
CA ALA A 41 3.66 -6.99 29.56
C ALA A 41 3.73 -7.62 30.95
N TRP A 42 3.34 -8.88 31.09
CA TRP A 42 3.32 -9.59 32.38
C TRP A 42 3.60 -11.09 32.24
N SER A 43 3.90 -11.76 33.34
CA SER A 43 4.05 -13.22 33.35
C SER A 43 2.69 -13.91 33.28
N PRO A 44 2.50 -14.92 32.41
CA PRO A 44 1.23 -15.64 32.32
C PRO A 44 0.93 -16.38 33.62
N VAL A 45 -0.36 -16.47 33.96
CA VAL A 45 -0.90 -17.24 35.07
C VAL A 45 -1.57 -18.50 34.51
N ASP A 46 -1.16 -19.67 34.97
CA ASP A 46 -1.74 -20.95 34.55
C ASP A 46 -3.25 -21.00 34.85
N GLY A 47 -4.03 -21.46 33.87
CA GLY A 47 -5.50 -21.51 33.97
C GLY A 47 -6.22 -20.19 33.68
N ALA A 48 -5.49 -19.10 33.42
CA ALA A 48 -6.10 -17.82 33.02
C ALA A 48 -6.86 -17.96 31.69
N THR A 49 -8.15 -17.65 31.72
CA THR A 49 -8.99 -17.59 30.51
C THR A 49 -8.87 -16.25 29.79
N ASP A 50 -8.58 -15.18 30.53
CA ASP A 50 -8.32 -13.83 30.03
C ASP A 50 -7.70 -12.97 31.16
N TYR A 51 -7.27 -11.75 30.82
CA TYR A 51 -6.78 -10.77 31.78
C TYR A 51 -7.53 -9.46 31.65
N GLN A 52 -7.81 -8.83 32.80
CA GLN A 52 -8.34 -7.47 32.84
C GLN A 52 -7.21 -6.49 33.13
N ILE A 53 -7.13 -5.46 32.29
CA ILE A 53 -6.16 -4.37 32.41
C ILE A 53 -6.88 -3.16 32.98
N GLU A 54 -6.42 -2.70 34.13
CA GLU A 54 -6.94 -1.52 34.80
C GLU A 54 -5.96 -0.36 34.67
N ARG A 55 -6.48 0.83 34.37
CA ARG A 55 -5.76 2.10 34.39
C ARG A 55 -6.44 3.05 35.36
N THR A 56 -5.65 3.73 36.19
CA THR A 56 -6.11 4.77 37.11
C THR A 56 -5.31 6.05 36.86
N ALA A 57 -5.99 7.18 36.70
CA ALA A 57 -5.32 8.48 36.59
C ALA A 57 -4.62 8.85 37.91
N VAL A 58 -3.43 9.43 37.83
CA VAL A 58 -2.67 9.89 38.99
C VAL A 58 -2.43 11.39 38.87
N ALA A 59 -2.92 12.15 39.84
CA ALA A 59 -2.73 13.60 39.88
C ALA A 59 -1.28 13.96 40.26
N ALA A 60 -0.93 15.24 40.09
CA ALA A 60 0.41 15.74 40.38
C ALA A 60 0.83 15.57 41.86
N ASP A 61 -0.14 15.60 42.77
CA ASP A 61 0.05 15.37 44.21
C ASP A 61 0.12 13.87 44.59
N GLY A 62 0.03 12.98 43.60
CA GLY A 62 0.06 11.53 43.78
C GLY A 62 -1.28 10.89 44.12
N THR A 63 -2.38 11.67 44.23
CA THR A 63 -3.71 11.11 44.45
C THR A 63 -4.21 10.35 43.23
N THR A 64 -4.85 9.20 43.46
CA THR A 64 -5.39 8.35 42.40
C THR A 64 -6.87 8.64 42.16
N GLY A 65 -7.26 8.70 40.90
CA GLY A 65 -8.65 8.85 40.47
C GLY A 65 -9.42 7.53 40.50
N THR A 66 -10.55 7.50 39.79
CA THR A 66 -11.35 6.27 39.64
C THR A 66 -10.66 5.29 38.69
N PRO A 67 -10.44 4.02 39.09
CA PRO A 67 -9.90 3.00 38.21
C PRO A 67 -10.88 2.65 37.08
N VAL A 68 -10.35 2.38 35.89
CA VAL A 68 -11.14 1.95 34.73
C VAL A 68 -10.49 0.72 34.09
N ILE A 69 -11.32 -0.25 33.71
CA ILE A 69 -10.86 -1.37 32.88
C ILE A 69 -10.72 -0.88 31.44
N VAL A 70 -9.49 -0.79 30.96
CA VAL A 70 -9.17 -0.31 29.60
C VAL A 70 -9.12 -1.43 28.58
N GLY A 71 -8.90 -2.65 29.05
CA GLY A 71 -8.70 -3.81 28.18
C GLY A 71 -9.11 -5.12 28.81
N VAL A 72 -9.54 -6.03 27.94
CA VAL A 72 -9.64 -7.46 28.27
C VAL A 72 -8.79 -8.23 27.26
N TRP A 73 -7.63 -8.71 27.70
CA TRP A 73 -6.74 -9.54 26.90
C TRP A 73 -7.19 -11.00 26.93
N ARG A 74 -7.16 -11.70 25.80
CA ARG A 74 -7.58 -13.09 25.67
C ARG A 74 -6.47 -13.89 24.99
N PRO A 75 -6.28 -15.18 25.31
CA PRO A 75 -5.25 -16.02 24.69
C PRO A 75 -5.37 -16.06 23.17
N ASN A 76 -6.56 -15.97 22.58
CA ASN A 76 -6.69 -16.00 21.14
C ASN A 76 -6.32 -14.67 20.43
N ARG A 77 -5.52 -13.79 21.05
CA ARG A 77 -5.19 -12.45 20.51
C ARG A 77 -3.82 -12.35 19.85
N GLN A 78 -2.88 -13.25 20.13
CA GLN A 78 -1.48 -13.02 19.76
C GLN A 78 -0.87 -14.17 18.98
N VAL A 79 0.12 -13.84 18.14
CA VAL A 79 1.01 -14.83 17.50
C VAL A 79 1.89 -15.51 18.56
N ASN A 80 2.17 -14.82 19.68
CA ASN A 80 2.91 -15.35 20.84
C ASN A 80 2.05 -15.27 22.10
N ASN A 81 1.59 -16.42 22.61
CA ASN A 81 0.74 -16.50 23.81
C ASN A 81 1.50 -16.74 25.12
N SER A 82 2.80 -17.03 25.07
CA SER A 82 3.58 -17.27 26.27
C SER A 82 4.00 -15.98 26.97
N GLU A 83 3.92 -14.84 26.27
CA GLU A 83 4.32 -13.52 26.78
C GLU A 83 3.19 -12.52 26.52
N PRO A 84 2.16 -12.46 27.38
CA PRO A 84 1.01 -11.63 27.14
C PRO A 84 1.38 -10.15 27.20
N THR A 85 1.01 -9.42 26.14
CA THR A 85 1.17 -7.96 26.06
C THR A 85 -0.13 -7.24 25.70
N PHE A 86 -0.26 -5.97 26.07
CA PHE A 86 -1.43 -5.15 25.77
C PHE A 86 -1.04 -3.69 25.51
N ALA A 87 -1.45 -3.15 24.36
CA ALA A 87 -1.31 -1.75 24.03
C ALA A 87 -2.45 -0.97 24.68
N ASP A 88 -2.22 -0.39 25.85
CA ASP A 88 -3.15 0.58 26.41
C ASP A 88 -3.02 1.91 25.66
N ALA A 89 -4.15 2.41 25.17
CA ALA A 89 -4.21 3.65 24.40
C ALA A 89 -5.48 4.41 24.78
N GLY A 90 -5.80 5.47 24.06
CA GLY A 90 -7.02 6.23 24.30
C GLY A 90 -6.93 7.17 25.51
N PHE A 91 -5.81 7.19 26.24
CA PHE A 91 -5.53 8.24 27.23
C PHE A 91 -5.09 9.55 26.55
N VAL A 92 -5.00 10.62 27.34
CA VAL A 92 -4.37 11.88 26.92
C VAL A 92 -2.85 11.76 27.12
N PRO A 93 -2.04 11.91 26.05
CA PRO A 93 -0.57 11.84 26.15
C PRO A 93 0.00 12.86 27.15
N GLY A 94 1.04 12.45 27.89
CA GLY A 94 1.70 13.28 28.91
C GLY A 94 1.09 13.15 30.31
N ASN A 95 -0.07 12.50 30.45
CA ASN A 95 -0.67 12.26 31.76
C ASN A 95 0.01 11.09 32.48
N ARG A 96 -0.07 11.12 33.82
CA ARG A 96 0.43 10.08 34.72
C ARG A 96 -0.67 9.09 35.06
N PHE A 97 -0.33 7.80 35.02
CA PHE A 97 -1.26 6.72 35.30
C PHE A 97 -0.63 5.64 36.16
N GLN A 98 -1.50 4.86 36.79
CA GLN A 98 -1.19 3.63 37.48
C GLN A 98 -1.90 2.47 36.77
N TRP A 99 -1.18 1.40 36.47
CA TRP A 99 -1.68 0.20 35.83
C TRP A 99 -1.62 -1.01 36.76
N ARG A 100 -2.64 -1.85 36.67
CA ARG A 100 -2.71 -3.17 37.31
C ARG A 100 -3.32 -4.17 36.35
N VAL A 101 -2.87 -5.42 36.42
CA VAL A 101 -3.42 -6.51 35.61
C VAL A 101 -3.86 -7.63 36.54
N ARG A 102 -5.00 -8.27 36.25
CA ARG A 102 -5.43 -9.49 36.93
C ARG A 102 -5.86 -10.56 35.96
N ALA A 103 -5.57 -11.81 36.29
CA ALA A 103 -6.12 -12.95 35.58
C ALA A 103 -7.60 -13.15 35.92
N ARG A 104 -8.33 -13.82 35.02
CA ARG A 104 -9.66 -14.37 35.30
C ARG A 104 -9.72 -15.84 34.96
N PHE A 105 -10.36 -16.62 35.83
CA PHE A 105 -10.69 -18.03 35.60
C PHE A 105 -12.18 -18.12 35.27
N GLY A 106 -12.50 -18.17 33.98
CA GLY A 106 -13.84 -17.89 33.48
C GLY A 106 -14.25 -16.45 33.79
N THR A 107 -15.21 -16.28 34.70
CA THR A 107 -15.63 -14.96 35.18
C THR A 107 -15.02 -14.56 36.52
N GLU A 108 -14.34 -15.47 37.20
CA GLU A 108 -13.79 -15.26 38.54
C GLU A 108 -12.51 -14.43 38.48
N ALA A 109 -12.51 -13.27 39.14
CA ALA A 109 -11.37 -12.38 39.20
C ALA A 109 -10.33 -12.86 40.21
N GLN A 110 -9.08 -12.95 39.78
CA GLN A 110 -7.92 -13.22 40.65
C GLN A 110 -7.33 -11.89 41.18
N PRO A 111 -6.41 -11.94 42.16
CA PRO A 111 -5.74 -10.76 42.68
C PRO A 111 -5.01 -9.95 41.60
N TYR A 112 -5.03 -8.62 41.74
CA TYR A 112 -4.28 -7.73 40.86
C TYR A 112 -2.78 -7.84 41.12
N SER A 113 -2.00 -7.65 40.05
CA SER A 113 -0.57 -7.41 40.13
C SER A 113 -0.23 -6.25 41.07
N ALA A 114 1.03 -6.20 41.50
CA ALA A 114 1.61 -4.95 41.99
C ALA A 114 1.36 -3.84 40.96
N ALA A 115 1.07 -2.64 41.45
CA ALA A 115 0.77 -1.50 40.61
C ALA A 115 2.04 -0.91 40.01
N VAL A 116 2.03 -0.62 38.71
CA VAL A 116 3.10 0.13 38.03
C VAL A 116 2.59 1.53 37.75
N THR A 117 3.32 2.55 38.20
CA THR A 117 2.94 3.95 37.99
C THR A 117 3.99 4.62 37.11
N ASP A 118 3.56 5.26 36.03
CA ASP A 118 4.46 5.94 35.09
C ASP A 118 3.76 7.12 34.40
N THR A 119 4.55 8.00 33.79
CA THR A 119 4.05 9.13 32.99
C THR A 119 4.15 8.78 31.51
N THR A 120 3.02 8.89 30.81
CA THR A 120 2.97 8.64 29.36
C THR A 120 3.78 9.68 28.60
N ARG A 121 4.29 9.33 27.42
CA ARG A 121 4.94 10.32 26.54
C ARG A 121 3.96 11.43 26.21
N SER A 122 4.42 12.67 26.21
CA SER A 122 3.66 13.80 25.68
C SER A 122 3.45 13.66 24.18
N HIS A 123 2.63 14.53 23.59
CA HIS A 123 2.61 14.71 22.13
C HIS A 123 4.05 14.88 21.62
N TRP A 124 4.37 14.17 20.54
CA TRP A 124 5.70 14.24 19.94
C TRP A 124 6.04 15.68 19.51
N GLY A 125 7.31 16.05 19.70
CA GLY A 125 7.88 17.34 19.30
C GLY A 125 7.97 18.34 20.45
N ASP A 126 9.11 19.03 20.55
CA ASP A 126 9.36 20.07 21.54
C ASP A 126 8.48 21.31 21.25
N PRO A 127 7.63 21.76 22.19
CA PRO A 127 6.81 22.95 22.00
C PRO A 127 7.61 24.25 21.79
N ALA A 128 8.90 24.27 22.13
CA ALA A 128 9.80 25.40 21.91
C ALA A 128 10.48 25.40 20.53
N VAL A 129 10.40 24.30 19.77
CA VAL A 129 11.06 24.16 18.46
C VAL A 129 10.05 24.46 17.33
N PRO A 130 10.32 25.42 16.44
CA PRO A 130 9.47 25.70 15.28
C PRO A 130 9.23 24.44 14.44
N GLY A 131 7.98 24.21 14.02
CA GLY A 131 7.59 23.03 13.27
C GLY A 131 7.22 21.85 14.16
N GLN A 132 8.09 21.47 15.10
CA GLN A 132 7.78 20.44 16.11
C GLN A 132 6.61 20.84 17.02
N ASN A 133 6.41 22.13 17.23
CA ASN A 133 5.34 22.70 18.03
C ASN A 133 3.97 22.78 17.33
N LEU A 134 3.90 22.56 16.01
CA LEU A 134 2.62 22.54 15.27
C LEU A 134 1.70 21.48 15.86
N ARG A 135 0.39 21.75 15.99
CA ARG A 135 -0.60 20.77 16.46
C ARG A 135 -1.82 20.81 15.56
N THR A 136 -2.40 19.64 15.29
CA THR A 136 -3.70 19.61 14.62
C THR A 136 -4.81 20.07 15.58
N GLN A 137 -5.98 20.41 15.03
CA GLN A 137 -7.15 20.68 15.86
C GLN A 137 -7.53 19.45 16.69
N TRP A 138 -7.36 18.25 16.14
CA TRP A 138 -7.60 17.00 16.87
C TRP A 138 -6.68 16.83 18.09
N GLU A 139 -5.38 17.13 17.93
CA GLU A 139 -4.43 17.07 19.05
C GLU A 139 -4.79 18.12 20.11
N THR A 140 -5.08 19.36 19.70
CA THR A 140 -5.42 20.45 20.63
C THR A 140 -6.72 20.18 21.39
N ALA A 141 -7.72 19.60 20.71
CA ALA A 141 -8.98 19.20 21.33
C ALA A 141 -8.90 17.87 22.07
N LEU A 142 -7.70 17.27 22.17
CA LEU A 142 -7.47 15.96 22.79
C LEU A 142 -8.45 14.89 22.24
N GLY A 143 -8.69 14.86 20.93
CA GLY A 143 -9.61 13.92 20.28
C GLY A 143 -11.11 14.21 20.47
N ALA A 144 -11.50 15.28 21.17
CA ALA A 144 -12.91 15.68 21.28
C ALA A 144 -13.52 16.14 19.95
N GLN A 145 -12.69 16.62 19.02
CA GLN A 145 -13.06 17.02 17.66
C GLN A 145 -11.99 16.55 16.68
N TYR A 146 -12.38 16.30 15.43
CA TYR A 146 -11.45 16.03 14.34
C TYR A 146 -11.01 17.32 13.66
N THR A 147 -9.87 17.28 13.00
CA THR A 147 -9.35 18.41 12.23
C THR A 147 -10.28 18.71 11.05
N SER A 148 -10.76 19.95 10.91
CA SER A 148 -11.55 20.42 9.77
C SER A 148 -10.74 20.46 8.48
N ASP A 149 -11.39 20.63 7.33
CA ASP A 149 -10.74 20.86 6.04
C ASP A 149 -9.92 22.16 6.05
N VAL A 150 -10.48 23.25 6.59
CA VAL A 150 -9.76 24.53 6.73
C VAL A 150 -8.48 24.39 7.55
N ASN A 151 -8.56 23.70 8.69
CA ASN A 151 -7.40 23.50 9.56
C ASN A 151 -6.38 22.52 8.96
N GLU A 152 -6.82 21.54 8.18
CA GLU A 152 -5.93 20.68 7.40
C GLU A 152 -5.10 21.49 6.42
N TYR A 153 -5.72 22.36 5.61
CA TYR A 153 -4.98 23.15 4.62
C TYR A 153 -3.97 24.09 5.25
N ALA A 154 -4.34 24.74 6.36
CA ALA A 154 -3.43 25.58 7.14
C ALA A 154 -2.26 24.75 7.71
N TYR A 155 -2.56 23.56 8.25
CA TYR A 155 -1.54 22.67 8.83
C TYR A 155 -0.58 22.12 7.77
N THR A 156 -1.09 21.68 6.61
CA THR A 156 -0.24 21.18 5.52
C THR A 156 0.67 22.28 4.98
N ALA A 157 0.14 23.50 4.80
CA ALA A 157 0.94 24.65 4.34
C ALA A 157 2.02 25.04 5.35
N ALA A 158 1.71 25.02 6.65
CA ALA A 158 2.69 25.33 7.70
C ALA A 158 3.85 24.33 7.76
N ILE A 159 3.58 23.03 7.55
CA ILE A 159 4.65 22.02 7.48
C ILE A 159 5.55 22.27 6.26
N ASP A 160 4.93 22.52 5.10
CA ASP A 160 5.64 22.80 3.83
C ASP A 160 6.56 24.03 3.94
N GLU A 161 6.07 25.10 4.55
CA GLU A 161 6.82 26.35 4.74
C GLU A 161 8.02 26.18 5.69
N LEU A 162 7.89 25.34 6.72
CA LEU A 162 8.86 25.23 7.80
C LEU A 162 9.89 24.10 7.61
N SER A 163 9.68 23.16 6.68
CA SER A 163 10.56 21.99 6.51
C SER A 163 11.09 21.86 5.09
N GLU A 164 12.41 21.94 4.93
CA GLU A 164 13.08 21.63 3.66
C GLU A 164 12.93 20.16 3.22
N ARG A 165 12.46 19.28 4.13
CA ARG A 165 12.22 17.85 3.87
C ARG A 165 10.84 17.58 3.28
N VAL A 166 9.97 18.59 3.20
CA VAL A 166 8.59 18.43 2.77
C VAL A 166 8.34 19.29 1.55
N ARG A 167 7.57 18.70 0.61
CA ARG A 167 6.90 19.43 -0.46
C ARG A 167 5.44 19.03 -0.49
N VAL A 168 4.52 19.97 -0.33
CA VAL A 168 3.08 19.73 -0.51
C VAL A 168 2.71 19.94 -1.98
N VAL A 169 1.98 18.98 -2.55
CA VAL A 169 1.52 19.00 -3.94
C VAL A 169 0.02 18.83 -3.98
N GLU A 170 -0.69 19.76 -4.63
CA GLU A 170 -2.10 19.57 -4.98
C GLU A 170 -2.17 18.62 -6.18
N ILE A 171 -2.63 17.38 -5.96
CA ILE A 171 -2.73 16.36 -7.02
C ILE A 171 -4.05 16.46 -7.81
N GLY A 172 -5.02 17.22 -7.30
CA GLY A 172 -6.31 17.42 -7.93
C GLY A 172 -7.30 18.14 -7.03
N ARG A 173 -8.55 18.23 -7.47
CA ARG A 173 -9.65 18.84 -6.72
C ARG A 173 -10.91 18.01 -6.73
N THR A 174 -11.64 18.03 -5.63
CA THR A 174 -12.93 17.36 -5.49
C THR A 174 -14.02 17.98 -6.38
N ILE A 175 -15.21 17.38 -6.38
CA ILE A 175 -16.39 17.94 -7.06
C ILE A 175 -16.72 19.35 -6.57
N GLN A 176 -16.71 19.59 -5.26
CA GLN A 176 -16.93 20.92 -4.68
C GLN A 176 -15.65 21.79 -4.63
N ASN A 177 -14.64 21.46 -5.45
CA ASN A 177 -13.44 22.28 -5.67
C ASN A 177 -12.50 22.39 -4.45
N ARG A 178 -12.53 21.42 -3.54
CA ARG A 178 -11.56 21.31 -2.44
C ARG A 178 -10.24 20.72 -2.95
N PRO A 179 -9.07 21.27 -2.55
CA PRO A 179 -7.78 20.73 -2.94
C PRO A 179 -7.54 19.35 -2.32
N ILE A 180 -6.89 18.48 -3.09
CA ILE A 180 -6.42 17.17 -2.67
C ILE A 180 -4.89 17.28 -2.55
N ASN A 181 -4.39 17.43 -1.33
CA ASN A 181 -2.98 17.68 -1.05
C ASN A 181 -2.25 16.39 -0.67
N MET A 182 -1.09 16.16 -1.28
CA MET A 182 -0.16 15.09 -0.93
C MET A 182 1.13 15.69 -0.37
N PHE A 183 1.63 15.15 0.75
CA PHE A 183 2.99 15.40 1.20
C PHE A 183 3.98 14.51 0.44
N VAL A 184 5.04 15.11 -0.09
CA VAL A 184 6.23 14.42 -0.60
C VAL A 184 7.35 14.67 0.41
N ILE A 185 7.84 13.63 1.07
CA ILE A 185 8.78 13.75 2.20
C ILE A 185 10.07 12.97 1.91
N GLY A 186 11.22 13.64 1.98
CA GLY A 186 12.55 13.05 1.76
C GLY A 186 13.65 13.86 2.44
N TYR A 187 14.87 13.31 2.51
CA TYR A 187 16.00 13.94 3.21
C TYR A 187 17.25 14.11 2.33
N PRO A 188 17.95 15.26 2.38
CA PRO A 188 17.60 16.50 3.11
C PRO A 188 16.42 17.27 2.51
N THR A 189 16.14 17.05 1.22
CA THR A 189 15.00 17.62 0.49
C THR A 189 14.46 16.57 -0.48
N PRO A 190 13.13 16.43 -0.63
CA PRO A 190 12.54 15.46 -1.55
C PRO A 190 12.89 15.80 -3.01
N PRO A 191 13.02 14.81 -3.90
CA PRO A 191 13.21 15.07 -5.32
C PRO A 191 12.11 15.95 -5.93
N ALA A 192 12.49 16.81 -6.88
CA ALA A 192 11.63 17.86 -7.42
C ALA A 192 10.54 17.35 -8.39
N THR A 193 10.78 16.25 -9.10
CA THR A 193 9.85 15.73 -10.12
C THR A 193 9.30 14.35 -9.74
N PRO A 194 8.10 13.97 -10.21
CA PRO A 194 7.55 12.63 -9.99
C PRO A 194 8.50 11.52 -10.42
N GLU A 195 9.18 11.65 -11.57
CA GLU A 195 10.14 10.65 -12.05
C GLU A 195 11.35 10.50 -11.13
N ALA A 196 11.83 11.60 -10.55
CA ALA A 196 12.93 11.56 -9.61
C ALA A 196 12.50 10.96 -8.27
N VAL A 197 11.24 11.17 -7.85
CA VAL A 197 10.66 10.50 -6.68
C VAL A 197 10.51 9.00 -6.93
N ALA A 198 9.99 8.59 -8.09
CA ALA A 198 9.86 7.19 -8.48
C ALA A 198 11.20 6.44 -8.40
N ALA A 199 12.30 7.10 -8.79
CA ALA A 199 13.65 6.53 -8.71
C ALA A 199 14.16 6.28 -7.27
N THR A 200 13.46 6.80 -6.24
CA THR A 200 13.77 6.55 -4.82
C THR A 200 13.05 5.34 -4.25
N ASN A 201 12.30 4.58 -5.05
CA ASN A 201 11.44 3.49 -4.57
C ASN A 201 10.46 3.99 -3.49
N PRO A 202 9.50 4.86 -3.85
CA PRO A 202 8.66 5.52 -2.87
C PRO A 202 7.62 4.57 -2.26
N LEU A 203 7.16 4.92 -1.07
CA LEU A 203 6.06 4.27 -0.37
C LEU A 203 4.92 5.27 -0.12
N LEU A 204 3.68 4.79 -0.07
CA LEU A 204 2.47 5.63 0.01
C LEU A 204 1.59 5.25 1.21
N VAL A 205 1.02 6.25 1.87
CA VAL A 205 -0.13 6.06 2.78
C VAL A 205 -1.28 6.95 2.34
N ASN A 206 -2.44 6.36 2.10
CA ASN A 206 -3.70 7.03 1.76
C ASN A 206 -4.67 6.90 2.94
N CYS A 207 -5.18 8.01 3.48
CA CYS A 207 -5.66 8.01 4.87
C CYS A 207 -7.15 8.35 5.06
N ASN A 208 -7.89 8.79 4.03
CA ASN A 208 -9.29 9.17 4.21
C ASN A 208 -10.11 9.03 2.91
N VAL A 209 -10.28 7.79 2.44
CA VAL A 209 -11.14 7.49 1.29
C VAL A 209 -12.61 7.69 1.63
N HIS A 210 -13.03 7.24 2.81
CA HIS A 210 -14.36 7.53 3.34
C HIS A 210 -14.29 8.72 4.30
N GLY A 211 -15.02 9.79 4.01
CA GLY A 211 -14.94 11.03 4.77
C GLY A 211 -15.38 10.93 6.23
N ASN A 212 -16.14 9.92 6.60
CA ASN A 212 -16.57 9.62 7.97
C ASN A 212 -15.60 8.72 8.75
N GLU A 213 -14.44 8.36 8.18
CA GLU A 213 -13.42 7.48 8.76
C GLU A 213 -12.07 8.23 8.98
N PRO A 214 -12.01 9.24 9.87
CA PRO A 214 -10.87 10.15 9.98
C PRO A 214 -9.71 9.69 10.90
N GLY A 215 -9.76 8.48 11.48
CA GLY A 215 -8.71 7.98 12.39
C GLY A 215 -7.32 7.97 11.74
N ASP A 216 -7.21 7.33 10.57
CA ASP A 216 -5.96 7.26 9.80
C ASP A 216 -5.47 8.64 9.34
N ARG A 217 -6.41 9.53 8.99
CA ARG A 217 -6.10 10.92 8.60
C ARG A 217 -5.33 11.68 9.67
N GLU A 218 -5.78 11.61 10.94
CA GLU A 218 -5.08 12.29 12.03
C GLU A 218 -3.69 11.65 12.30
N ALA A 219 -3.56 10.33 12.14
CA ALA A 219 -2.26 9.66 12.19
C ALA A 219 -1.32 10.15 11.09
N CYS A 220 -1.81 10.32 9.87
CA CYS A 220 -1.04 10.85 8.75
C CYS A 220 -0.53 12.27 8.99
N PHE A 221 -1.31 13.14 9.65
CA PHE A 221 -0.82 14.48 10.03
C PHE A 221 0.26 14.45 11.12
N ILE A 222 0.12 13.56 12.10
CA ILE A 222 1.13 13.39 13.15
C ILE A 222 2.41 12.83 12.53
N MET A 223 2.31 11.79 11.70
CA MET A 223 3.45 11.19 11.01
C MET A 223 4.14 12.19 10.06
N ALA A 224 3.38 12.99 9.29
CA ALA A 224 3.97 14.01 8.42
C ALA A 224 4.81 15.02 9.22
N ARG A 225 4.31 15.50 10.38
CA ARG A 225 5.08 16.38 11.28
C ARG A 225 6.32 15.67 11.86
N GLN A 226 6.19 14.41 12.27
CA GLN A 226 7.31 13.62 12.77
C GLN A 226 8.43 13.53 11.73
N LEU A 227 8.11 13.13 10.50
CA LEU A 227 9.10 12.99 9.43
C LEU A 227 9.71 14.35 9.01
N ALA A 228 8.90 15.41 9.02
CA ALA A 228 9.33 16.75 8.66
C ALA A 228 10.39 17.33 9.62
N PHE A 229 10.32 17.01 10.92
CA PHE A 229 11.10 17.71 11.95
C PHE A 229 11.87 16.80 12.92
N THR A 230 11.92 15.48 12.68
CA THR A 230 12.71 14.56 13.52
C THR A 230 14.21 14.77 13.38
N ASP A 231 14.96 14.50 14.44
CA ASP A 231 16.42 14.40 14.44
C ASP A 231 16.88 12.94 14.65
N ASP A 232 15.95 11.97 14.64
CA ASP A 232 16.28 10.56 14.75
C ASP A 232 17.12 10.09 13.56
N PRO A 233 18.39 9.68 13.77
CA PRO A 233 19.28 9.30 12.68
C PRO A 233 18.76 8.13 11.85
N ALA A 234 18.03 7.20 12.46
CA ALA A 234 17.48 6.04 11.75
C ALA A 234 16.39 6.47 10.76
N THR A 235 15.50 7.37 11.17
CA THR A 235 14.46 7.92 10.29
C THR A 235 15.06 8.76 9.17
N LEU A 236 16.08 9.58 9.46
CA LEU A 236 16.75 10.39 8.43
C LEU A 236 17.49 9.53 7.40
N ASP A 237 18.16 8.45 7.85
CA ASP A 237 18.79 7.48 6.95
C ASP A 237 17.78 6.84 6.00
N ARG A 238 16.58 6.48 6.50
CA ARG A 238 15.48 5.95 5.66
C ARG A 238 15.01 6.96 4.62
N LEU A 239 14.74 8.19 5.03
CA LEU A 239 14.27 9.27 4.15
C LEU A 239 15.34 9.74 3.14
N SER A 240 16.61 9.45 3.39
CA SER A 240 17.70 9.72 2.44
C SER A 240 17.74 8.72 1.26
N LYS A 241 17.10 7.55 1.43
CA LYS A 241 17.10 6.44 0.47
C LYS A 241 15.77 6.28 -0.26
N SER A 242 14.67 6.69 0.37
CA SER A 242 13.32 6.56 -0.16
C SER A 242 12.45 7.76 0.20
N THR A 243 11.51 8.10 -0.67
CA THR A 243 10.55 9.19 -0.47
C THR A 243 9.24 8.63 0.09
N MET A 244 8.77 9.20 1.20
CA MET A 244 7.45 8.92 1.76
C MET A 244 6.39 9.83 1.13
N LEU A 245 5.33 9.23 0.59
CA LEU A 245 4.15 9.92 0.10
C LEU A 245 3.01 9.74 1.12
N ILE A 246 2.41 10.85 1.55
CA ILE A 246 1.24 10.82 2.44
C ILE A 246 0.12 11.60 1.79
N LEU A 247 -1.02 10.95 1.57
CA LEU A 247 -2.25 11.56 1.10
C LEU A 247 -3.29 11.54 2.23
N PRO A 248 -3.39 12.63 3.04
CA PRO A 248 -4.25 12.64 4.21
C PRO A 248 -5.74 12.53 3.85
N THR A 249 -6.16 13.24 2.81
CA THR A 249 -7.58 13.36 2.44
C THR A 249 -7.79 13.36 0.94
N ILE A 250 -8.18 12.20 0.39
CA ILE A 250 -8.67 12.10 -0.99
C ILE A 250 -10.13 12.56 -1.11
N ASN A 251 -10.96 12.31 -0.09
CA ASN A 251 -12.39 12.62 -0.09
C ASN A 251 -12.73 13.85 0.77
N GLY A 252 -12.21 15.02 0.39
CA GLY A 252 -12.42 16.26 1.14
C GLY A 252 -13.90 16.66 1.27
N ASP A 253 -14.71 16.39 0.25
CA ASP A 253 -16.14 16.66 0.26
C ASP A 253 -16.88 15.77 1.28
N GLY A 254 -16.60 14.46 1.26
CA GLY A 254 -17.16 13.53 2.23
C GLY A 254 -16.69 13.82 3.65
N ARG A 255 -15.43 14.26 3.83
CA ARG A 255 -14.89 14.64 5.13
C ARG A 255 -15.66 15.82 5.73
N ALA A 256 -15.89 16.87 4.93
CA ALA A 256 -16.67 18.03 5.34
C ALA A 256 -18.13 17.68 5.68
N ALA A 257 -18.73 16.74 4.93
CA ALA A 257 -20.11 16.28 5.15
C ALA A 257 -20.24 15.15 6.19
N ASN A 258 -19.12 14.61 6.69
CA ASN A 258 -19.07 13.39 7.50
C ASN A 258 -19.82 12.20 6.84
N SER A 259 -19.61 12.00 5.54
CA SER A 259 -20.21 10.93 4.74
C SER A 259 -19.16 9.92 4.27
N ARG A 260 -19.61 8.69 3.99
CA ARG A 260 -18.77 7.65 3.38
C ARG A 260 -18.37 8.00 1.95
N GLY A 261 -19.35 8.27 1.08
CA GLY A 261 -19.10 8.68 -0.30
C GLY A 261 -18.69 10.15 -0.42
N ASN A 262 -18.29 10.55 -1.63
CA ASN A 262 -18.06 11.95 -1.98
C ASN A 262 -19.39 12.73 -2.11
N SER A 263 -19.36 13.96 -2.63
CA SER A 263 -20.54 14.83 -2.75
C SER A 263 -21.63 14.33 -3.73
N THR A 264 -21.36 13.32 -4.55
CA THR A 264 -22.38 12.66 -5.39
C THR A 264 -22.90 11.36 -4.78
N GLY A 265 -22.38 10.96 -3.62
CA GLY A 265 -22.68 9.69 -2.97
C GLY A 265 -21.85 8.51 -3.49
N GLN A 266 -20.91 8.73 -4.43
CA GLN A 266 -20.03 7.67 -4.93
C GLN A 266 -19.11 7.16 -3.82
N ASP A 267 -19.09 5.84 -3.61
CA ASP A 267 -18.04 5.19 -2.83
C ASP A 267 -16.76 5.19 -3.66
N LEU A 268 -15.78 6.00 -3.25
CA LEU A 268 -14.50 6.13 -3.97
C LEU A 268 -13.68 4.83 -3.88
N ASN A 269 -13.86 4.02 -2.84
CA ASN A 269 -13.22 2.70 -2.73
C ASN A 269 -13.92 1.63 -3.60
N ARG A 270 -14.69 2.08 -4.60
CA ARG A 270 -15.27 1.27 -5.67
C ARG A 270 -15.02 1.90 -7.04
N ASP A 271 -14.01 2.76 -7.17
CA ASP A 271 -13.82 3.55 -8.39
C ASP A 271 -12.38 3.64 -8.93
N TYR A 272 -11.37 3.12 -8.23
CA TYR A 272 -9.96 3.33 -8.63
C TYR A 272 -9.59 2.70 -9.98
N SER A 273 -10.22 1.60 -10.39
CA SER A 273 -10.03 1.05 -11.73
C SER A 273 -10.82 1.80 -12.80
N LEU A 274 -12.02 2.29 -12.46
CA LEU A 274 -12.96 2.88 -13.41
C LEU A 274 -12.77 4.39 -13.62
N ILE A 275 -12.19 5.10 -12.65
CA ILE A 275 -11.85 6.51 -12.72
C ILE A 275 -13.06 7.37 -13.14
N ARG A 276 -14.20 7.20 -12.43
CA ARG A 276 -15.41 7.98 -12.69
C ARG A 276 -15.36 9.33 -12.01
N GLN A 277 -14.73 9.42 -10.83
CA GLN A 277 -14.67 10.63 -10.03
C GLN A 277 -13.32 11.37 -10.17
N PRO A 278 -13.31 12.71 -10.07
CA PRO A 278 -12.07 13.49 -10.13
C PRO A 278 -11.10 13.13 -8.99
N GLU A 279 -11.62 12.74 -7.83
CA GLU A 279 -10.81 12.30 -6.69
C GLU A 279 -9.97 11.06 -7.03
N THR A 280 -10.59 10.01 -7.59
CA THR A 280 -9.88 8.80 -8.02
C THR A 280 -9.02 9.02 -9.25
N GLN A 281 -9.39 9.95 -10.13
CA GLN A 281 -8.55 10.33 -11.27
C GLN A 281 -7.21 10.91 -10.79
N ALA A 282 -7.27 11.90 -9.90
CA ALA A 282 -6.08 12.51 -9.30
C ALA A 282 -5.18 11.48 -8.62
N PHE A 283 -5.79 10.52 -7.89
CA PHE A 283 -5.05 9.46 -7.24
C PHE A 283 -4.36 8.52 -8.23
N VAL A 284 -5.07 8.04 -9.24
CA VAL A 284 -4.50 7.07 -10.20
C VAL A 284 -3.42 7.71 -11.06
N GLU A 285 -3.58 8.98 -11.44
CA GLU A 285 -2.53 9.76 -12.11
C GLU A 285 -1.30 9.93 -11.20
N MET A 286 -1.50 10.21 -9.90
CA MET A 286 -0.41 10.24 -8.93
C MET A 286 0.32 8.89 -8.84
N VAL A 287 -0.41 7.76 -8.78
CA VAL A 287 0.21 6.42 -8.76
C VAL A 287 1.00 6.16 -10.05
N ARG A 288 0.47 6.56 -11.21
CA ARG A 288 1.17 6.46 -12.52
C ARG A 288 2.48 7.25 -12.53
N ASP A 289 2.47 8.47 -11.98
CA ASP A 289 3.57 9.42 -12.11
C ASP A 289 4.64 9.22 -11.03
N TYR A 290 4.24 9.00 -9.78
CA TYR A 290 5.14 8.83 -8.63
C TYR A 290 5.57 7.37 -8.39
N ARG A 291 4.85 6.40 -8.95
CA ARG A 291 5.16 4.96 -8.92
C ARG A 291 5.54 4.39 -7.54
N PRO A 292 4.71 4.56 -6.49
CA PRO A 292 4.96 3.91 -5.21
C PRO A 292 5.05 2.39 -5.38
N ILE A 293 6.02 1.77 -4.71
CA ILE A 293 6.24 0.31 -4.78
C ILE A 293 5.58 -0.44 -3.62
N ALA A 294 5.24 0.29 -2.56
CA ALA A 294 4.45 -0.22 -1.45
C ALA A 294 3.41 0.81 -0.98
N SER A 295 2.27 0.36 -0.44
CA SER A 295 1.21 1.27 0.02
C SER A 295 0.36 0.74 1.18
N TYR A 296 -0.17 1.65 1.99
CA TYR A 296 -1.31 1.40 2.89
C TYR A 296 -2.54 2.24 2.50
N ASP A 297 -3.72 1.64 2.64
CA ASP A 297 -5.02 2.29 2.48
C ASP A 297 -5.80 2.25 3.80
N GLY A 298 -5.99 3.42 4.41
CA GLY A 298 -6.59 3.60 5.74
C GLY A 298 -8.11 3.72 5.69
N HIS A 299 -8.77 2.93 6.51
CA HIS A 299 -10.20 2.79 6.64
C HIS A 299 -10.61 2.52 8.08
N GLU A 300 -11.90 2.65 8.38
CA GLU A 300 -12.47 2.22 9.64
C GLU A 300 -13.64 1.24 9.48
N TYR A 301 -13.61 0.14 10.24
CA TYR A 301 -14.64 -0.89 10.21
C TYR A 301 -15.43 -0.98 11.51
N GLY A 302 -16.76 -0.94 11.37
CA GLY A 302 -17.71 -1.10 12.47
C GLY A 302 -17.92 -2.55 12.88
N ASN A 303 -16.93 -3.15 13.55
CA ASN A 303 -17.11 -4.43 14.23
C ASN A 303 -16.55 -4.38 15.65
N THR A 304 -17.44 -4.46 16.64
CA THR A 304 -17.10 -4.42 18.07
C THR A 304 -16.42 -5.71 18.55
N ASN A 305 -16.27 -6.73 17.71
CA ASN A 305 -15.71 -8.03 18.06
C ASN A 305 -14.33 -8.29 17.42
N THR A 306 -13.77 -7.36 16.63
CA THR A 306 -12.49 -7.55 15.93
C THR A 306 -11.26 -7.02 16.69
N GLY A 307 -10.10 -7.34 16.12
CA GLY A 307 -8.78 -6.76 16.40
C GLY A 307 -8.73 -5.24 16.41
N ASP A 308 -7.63 -4.71 16.95
CA ASP A 308 -7.29 -3.28 16.86
C ASP A 308 -6.82 -2.94 15.43
N LEU A 309 -6.16 -3.90 14.77
CA LEU A 309 -5.55 -3.76 13.45
C LEU A 309 -6.03 -4.84 12.45
N PRO A 310 -7.29 -4.81 11.99
CA PRO A 310 -7.74 -5.62 10.87
C PRO A 310 -7.01 -5.24 9.57
N MET A 311 -6.34 -6.21 8.95
CA MET A 311 -5.55 -5.99 7.73
C MET A 311 -5.96 -6.96 6.61
N LEU A 312 -5.85 -6.52 5.36
CA LEU A 312 -6.18 -7.35 4.19
C LEU A 312 -5.26 -7.04 3.00
N PRO A 313 -4.56 -8.04 2.43
CA PRO A 313 -3.81 -7.86 1.18
C PRO A 313 -4.75 -7.66 -0.03
N PRO A 314 -4.22 -7.28 -1.20
CA PRO A 314 -4.92 -7.50 -2.47
C PRO A 314 -5.36 -8.96 -2.61
N ARG A 315 -6.61 -9.21 -3.01
CA ARG A 315 -7.13 -10.56 -3.20
C ARG A 315 -7.53 -10.88 -4.63
N HIS A 316 -7.57 -9.91 -5.55
CA HIS A 316 -7.90 -10.20 -6.95
C HIS A 316 -6.92 -11.22 -7.54
N GLN A 317 -7.42 -12.28 -8.21
CA GLN A 317 -6.56 -13.38 -8.67
C GLN A 317 -5.56 -13.01 -9.78
N ASN A 318 -5.84 -11.98 -10.58
CA ASN A 318 -4.88 -11.44 -11.57
C ASN A 318 -3.70 -10.66 -10.96
N VAL A 319 -3.68 -10.42 -9.65
CA VAL A 319 -2.51 -9.84 -8.96
C VAL A 319 -1.36 -10.83 -9.07
N ALA A 320 -0.16 -10.35 -9.39
CA ALA A 320 1.02 -11.21 -9.50
C ALA A 320 1.33 -11.89 -8.16
N GLN A 321 1.80 -13.15 -8.21
CA GLN A 321 2.01 -13.96 -7.01
C GLN A 321 2.95 -13.29 -6.01
N GLY A 322 4.12 -12.81 -6.45
CA GLY A 322 5.08 -12.13 -5.58
C GLY A 322 4.54 -10.85 -4.92
N ILE A 323 3.59 -10.15 -5.55
CA ILE A 323 2.93 -8.97 -4.96
C ILE A 323 1.98 -9.39 -3.85
N PHE A 324 1.22 -10.46 -4.06
CA PHE A 324 0.37 -11.04 -3.02
C PHE A 324 1.21 -11.55 -1.84
N ASP A 325 2.26 -12.32 -2.13
CA ASP A 325 3.13 -12.93 -1.11
C ASP A 325 3.86 -11.85 -0.30
N GLY A 326 4.41 -10.82 -0.95
CA GLY A 326 5.02 -9.69 -0.25
C GLY A 326 4.02 -8.88 0.60
N SER A 327 2.77 -8.78 0.15
CA SER A 327 1.70 -8.16 0.95
C SER A 327 1.32 -9.02 2.17
N GLN A 328 1.33 -10.35 2.03
CA GLN A 328 1.11 -11.27 3.13
C GLN A 328 2.27 -11.28 4.12
N ASP A 329 3.51 -11.28 3.65
CA ASP A 329 4.70 -11.18 4.50
C ASP A 329 4.71 -9.87 5.31
N MET A 330 4.37 -8.74 4.68
CA MET A 330 4.21 -7.47 5.39
C MET A 330 3.18 -7.57 6.53
N ILE A 331 2.02 -8.18 6.27
CA ILE A 331 0.94 -8.27 7.26
C ILE A 331 1.30 -9.29 8.35
N GLU A 332 1.59 -10.52 7.96
CA GLU A 332 1.73 -11.65 8.88
C GLU A 332 3.14 -11.77 9.45
N GLY A 333 4.16 -11.69 8.58
CA GLY A 333 5.56 -11.77 8.96
C GLY A 333 5.99 -10.58 9.82
N HIS A 334 5.51 -9.38 9.49
CA HIS A 334 5.91 -8.15 10.17
C HIS A 334 4.83 -7.57 11.09
N MET A 335 3.69 -7.12 10.57
CA MET A 335 2.72 -6.36 11.38
C MET A 335 2.14 -7.17 12.53
N TYR A 336 1.80 -8.44 12.32
CA TYR A 336 1.27 -9.29 13.38
C TYR A 336 2.33 -9.58 14.44
N THR A 337 3.57 -9.86 14.01
CA THR A 337 4.69 -10.11 14.90
C THR A 337 5.05 -8.89 15.75
N GLN A 338 5.15 -7.70 15.15
CA GLN A 338 5.46 -6.47 15.90
C GLN A 338 4.26 -6.02 16.74
N GLY A 339 3.03 -6.15 16.22
CA GLY A 339 1.82 -5.84 16.95
C GLY A 339 1.69 -6.68 18.21
N ALA A 340 1.98 -7.98 18.12
CA ALA A 340 2.01 -8.87 19.28
C ALA A 340 3.07 -8.49 20.32
N LYS A 341 4.21 -7.90 19.92
CA LYS A 341 5.22 -7.39 20.88
C LYS A 341 4.77 -6.11 21.57
N ASP A 342 4.18 -5.20 20.81
CA ASP A 342 3.70 -3.90 21.32
C ASP A 342 2.31 -3.97 21.96
N GLY A 343 1.66 -5.14 21.92
CA GLY A 343 0.37 -5.39 22.53
C GLY A 343 -0.84 -4.96 21.70
N TRP A 344 -0.64 -4.62 20.43
CA TRP A 344 -1.72 -4.41 19.47
C TRP A 344 -2.32 -5.73 18.99
N TRP A 345 -3.64 -5.79 18.93
CA TRP A 345 -4.33 -6.97 18.45
C TRP A 345 -4.49 -6.94 16.92
N ALA A 346 -3.49 -7.46 16.22
CA ALA A 346 -3.55 -7.63 14.77
C ALA A 346 -4.34 -8.88 14.37
N CYS A 347 -5.02 -8.82 13.22
CA CYS A 347 -6.04 -9.80 12.86
C CYS A 347 -6.39 -9.74 11.36
N PRO A 348 -6.63 -10.89 10.67
CA PRO A 348 -7.16 -10.87 9.31
C PRO A 348 -8.47 -10.10 9.22
N TYR A 349 -8.66 -9.33 8.16
CA TYR A 349 -9.94 -8.67 7.95
C TYR A 349 -11.10 -9.68 7.99
N GLY A 350 -12.08 -9.41 8.86
CA GLY A 350 -13.21 -10.30 9.06
C GLY A 350 -13.06 -11.39 10.12
N CYS A 351 -12.05 -11.30 11.02
CA CYS A 351 -11.80 -12.22 12.16
C CYS A 351 -13.01 -12.75 12.95
N THR A 352 -14.19 -12.12 12.84
CA THR A 352 -15.43 -12.55 13.50
C THR A 352 -16.62 -12.65 12.54
N GLY A 353 -16.37 -13.01 11.28
CA GLY A 353 -17.39 -13.28 10.25
C GLY A 353 -17.77 -12.04 9.42
N ALA A 354 -16.84 -11.53 8.61
CA ALA A 354 -17.18 -10.51 7.61
C ALA A 354 -17.68 -11.12 6.30
N ASN A 355 -18.70 -10.53 5.68
CA ASN A 355 -19.19 -10.88 4.33
C ASN A 355 -18.57 -10.00 3.22
N VAL A 356 -17.45 -9.35 3.53
CA VAL A 356 -16.79 -8.32 2.69
C VAL A 356 -15.29 -8.66 2.56
N GLY A 357 -14.54 -7.87 1.77
CA GLY A 357 -13.12 -8.14 1.52
C GLY A 357 -12.86 -9.01 0.30
N LEU A 358 -13.70 -8.89 -0.74
CA LEU A 358 -13.59 -9.65 -1.99
C LEU A 358 -12.49 -9.12 -2.94
N GLY A 359 -12.27 -9.84 -4.02
CA GLY A 359 -11.31 -9.53 -5.09
C GLY A 359 -11.82 -8.51 -6.11
N GLU A 360 -12.70 -7.58 -5.76
CA GLU A 360 -13.20 -6.56 -6.70
C GLU A 360 -12.10 -5.55 -7.09
N GLU A 361 -11.80 -5.44 -8.39
CA GLU A 361 -10.72 -4.60 -8.94
C GLU A 361 -10.91 -3.10 -8.75
N THR A 362 -12.13 -2.64 -8.48
CA THR A 362 -12.44 -1.23 -8.24
C THR A 362 -12.00 -0.75 -6.86
N ILE A 363 -11.74 -1.70 -5.95
CA ILE A 363 -11.28 -1.44 -4.58
C ILE A 363 -9.77 -1.18 -4.59
N LEU A 364 -9.33 -0.13 -3.88
CA LEU A 364 -7.96 0.39 -3.98
C LEU A 364 -6.89 -0.69 -3.78
N ARG A 365 -7.00 -1.50 -2.71
CA ARG A 365 -6.00 -2.56 -2.44
C ARG A 365 -5.81 -3.50 -3.64
N ASN A 366 -6.91 -3.86 -4.31
CA ASN A 366 -6.89 -4.74 -5.47
C ASN A 366 -6.36 -3.99 -6.69
N THR A 367 -6.79 -2.75 -6.92
CA THR A 367 -6.24 -1.92 -8.01
C THR A 367 -4.73 -1.75 -7.87
N LEU A 368 -4.23 -1.42 -6.69
CA LEU A 368 -2.79 -1.28 -6.41
C LEU A 368 -2.03 -2.58 -6.63
N GLY A 369 -2.58 -3.72 -6.19
CA GLY A 369 -1.99 -5.03 -6.46
C GLY A 369 -1.91 -5.33 -7.96
N LEU A 370 -2.95 -4.99 -8.72
CA LEU A 370 -2.99 -5.14 -10.18
C LEU A 370 -2.06 -4.15 -10.90
N LYS A 371 -1.70 -3.05 -10.24
CA LYS A 371 -0.66 -2.08 -10.62
C LYS A 371 0.73 -2.42 -10.07
N ASN A 372 0.94 -3.66 -9.61
CA ASN A 372 2.23 -4.19 -9.13
C ASN A 372 2.77 -3.50 -7.86
N VAL A 373 1.89 -3.10 -6.94
CA VAL A 373 2.25 -2.48 -5.66
C VAL A 373 1.97 -3.44 -4.51
N ILE A 374 2.98 -3.72 -3.67
CA ILE A 374 2.77 -4.46 -2.41
C ILE A 374 1.95 -3.58 -1.47
N ASN A 375 0.79 -4.06 -1.01
CA ASN A 375 -0.10 -3.18 -0.27
C ASN A 375 -1.02 -3.89 0.71
N SER A 376 -1.60 -3.10 1.61
CA SER A 376 -2.61 -3.58 2.56
C SER A 376 -3.67 -2.52 2.79
N LEU A 377 -4.90 -3.00 2.97
CA LEU A 377 -5.98 -2.26 3.61
C LEU A 377 -5.80 -2.35 5.12
N LEU A 378 -5.89 -1.22 5.82
CA LEU A 378 -6.04 -1.13 7.27
C LEU A 378 -7.47 -0.70 7.61
N GLU A 379 -8.18 -1.51 8.38
CA GLU A 379 -9.58 -1.28 8.74
C GLU A 379 -9.71 -1.09 10.24
N LEU A 380 -9.24 0.07 10.71
CA LEU A 380 -9.26 0.45 12.12
C LEU A 380 -10.63 0.18 12.73
N ARG A 381 -10.62 -0.47 13.89
CA ARG A 381 -11.85 -0.69 14.62
C ARG A 381 -12.51 0.65 14.97
N SER A 382 -13.73 0.90 14.49
CA SER A 382 -14.38 2.22 14.61
C SER A 382 -15.04 2.47 15.96
N SER A 383 -15.25 1.43 16.77
CA SER A 383 -15.92 1.48 18.08
C SER A 383 -15.21 0.59 19.11
N GLY A 384 -15.39 0.88 20.40
CA GLY A 384 -14.98 -0.01 21.48
C GLY A 384 -15.70 -1.36 21.47
N GLY A 385 -15.67 -2.10 22.58
CA GLY A 385 -16.41 -3.36 22.74
C GLY A 385 -15.77 -4.29 23.77
N PRO A 386 -16.05 -5.61 23.75
CA PRO A 386 -15.77 -6.48 24.90
C PRO A 386 -14.29 -6.53 25.32
N THR A 387 -13.39 -6.26 24.40
CA THR A 387 -11.95 -6.29 24.64
C THR A 387 -11.31 -4.90 24.84
N ARG A 388 -12.10 -3.84 24.63
CA ARG A 388 -11.76 -2.42 24.79
C ARG A 388 -12.93 -1.68 25.48
N PRO A 389 -13.24 -1.98 26.76
CA PRO A 389 -14.45 -1.45 27.42
C PRO A 389 -14.42 0.06 27.72
N ASP A 390 -13.25 0.66 27.92
CA ASP A 390 -13.09 2.12 28.15
C ASP A 390 -13.42 2.98 26.91
N GLU A 391 -13.49 2.37 25.73
CA GLU A 391 -13.73 3.05 24.46
C GLU A 391 -15.21 3.28 24.14
N GLY A 392 -16.10 3.07 25.12
CA GLY A 392 -17.44 3.68 25.10
C GLY A 392 -17.39 5.22 25.12
N ASN A 393 -16.27 5.80 25.59
CA ASN A 393 -16.00 7.22 25.45
C ASN A 393 -15.50 7.55 24.03
N THR A 394 -16.20 8.45 23.35
CA THR A 394 -15.87 8.86 21.96
C THR A 394 -14.44 9.38 21.83
N ALA A 395 -13.96 10.26 22.72
CA ALA A 395 -12.62 10.82 22.62
C ALA A 395 -11.52 9.77 22.84
N ASN A 396 -11.74 8.85 23.79
CA ASN A 396 -10.81 7.74 24.06
C ASN A 396 -10.70 6.81 22.84
N ASN A 397 -11.84 6.42 22.26
CA ASN A 397 -11.87 5.60 21.06
C ASN A 397 -11.17 6.27 19.87
N ARG A 398 -11.39 7.58 19.66
CA ARG A 398 -10.71 8.35 18.62
C ARG A 398 -9.20 8.37 18.80
N ARG A 399 -8.70 8.55 20.03
CA ARG A 399 -7.27 8.47 20.35
C ARG A 399 -6.72 7.07 20.11
N ARG A 400 -7.40 6.01 20.57
CA ARG A 400 -6.94 4.62 20.37
C ARG A 400 -6.76 4.28 18.89
N LYS A 401 -7.78 4.51 18.05
CA LYS A 401 -7.68 4.18 16.62
C LYS A 401 -6.67 5.05 15.87
N THR A 402 -6.53 6.32 16.24
CA THR A 402 -5.52 7.21 15.64
C THR A 402 -4.10 6.73 15.97
N TYR A 403 -3.82 6.44 17.25
CA TYR A 403 -2.48 5.98 17.63
C TYR A 403 -2.15 4.56 17.16
N SER A 404 -3.16 3.69 16.97
CA SER A 404 -2.95 2.40 16.33
C SER A 404 -2.58 2.56 14.84
N ALA A 405 -3.21 3.48 14.11
CA ALA A 405 -2.81 3.80 12.73
C ALA A 405 -1.41 4.42 12.65
N LEU A 406 -1.07 5.35 13.55
CA LEU A 406 0.27 5.94 13.61
C LEU A 406 1.33 4.86 13.79
N TRP A 407 1.10 3.93 14.73
CA TRP A 407 1.97 2.77 14.93
C TRP A 407 2.09 1.93 13.64
N THR A 408 0.98 1.63 12.97
CA THR A 408 1.00 0.85 11.71
C THR A 408 1.82 1.54 10.63
N PHE A 409 1.66 2.84 10.43
CA PHE A 409 2.39 3.56 9.38
C PHE A 409 3.89 3.70 9.71
N GLN A 410 4.26 3.80 10.99
CA GLN A 410 5.66 3.74 11.42
C GLN A 410 6.28 2.34 11.20
N GLN A 411 5.55 1.27 11.48
CA GLN A 411 5.99 -0.10 11.16
C GLN A 411 6.08 -0.33 9.65
N PHE A 412 5.17 0.25 8.87
CA PHE A 412 5.21 0.19 7.41
C PHE A 412 6.49 0.81 6.85
N LEU A 413 6.88 1.99 7.33
CA LEU A 413 8.16 2.61 6.96
C LEU A 413 9.35 1.72 7.34
N THR A 414 9.30 1.08 8.51
CA THR A 414 10.33 0.14 8.97
C THR A 414 10.43 -1.10 8.08
N TYR A 415 9.30 -1.74 7.77
CA TYR A 415 9.21 -2.89 6.88
C TYR A 415 9.74 -2.57 5.48
N HIS A 416 9.31 -1.45 4.92
CA HIS A 416 9.73 -1.03 3.58
C HIS A 416 11.25 -0.90 3.46
N THR A 417 11.91 -0.24 4.42
CA THR A 417 13.37 -0.13 4.40
C THR A 417 14.05 -1.49 4.57
N ALA A 418 13.57 -2.32 5.48
CA ALA A 418 14.18 -3.62 5.77
C ALA A 418 14.07 -4.60 4.59
N ASN A 419 13.01 -4.51 3.78
CA ASN A 419 12.69 -5.47 2.72
C ASN A 419 12.73 -4.84 1.32
N LEU A 420 13.41 -3.71 1.15
CA LEU A 420 13.44 -2.97 -0.12
C LEU A 420 13.88 -3.84 -1.32
N GLY A 421 14.87 -4.71 -1.10
CA GLY A 421 15.35 -5.64 -2.13
C GLY A 421 14.28 -6.63 -2.59
N ASP A 422 13.52 -7.19 -1.64
CA ASP A 422 12.46 -8.16 -1.95
C ASP A 422 11.25 -7.47 -2.60
N ILE A 423 10.87 -6.29 -2.12
CA ILE A 423 9.77 -5.49 -2.70
C ILE A 423 10.09 -5.11 -4.16
N THR A 424 11.30 -4.61 -4.41
CA THR A 424 11.72 -4.21 -5.77
C THR A 424 11.85 -5.42 -6.70
N SER A 425 12.33 -6.56 -6.21
CA SER A 425 12.40 -7.82 -6.96
C SER A 425 11.01 -8.34 -7.32
N ALA A 426 10.09 -8.42 -6.35
CA ALA A 426 8.71 -8.85 -6.57
C ALA A 426 7.99 -7.94 -7.58
N ARG A 427 8.21 -6.63 -7.52
CA ARG A 427 7.65 -5.67 -8.50
C ARG A 427 8.24 -5.84 -9.89
N ALA A 428 9.55 -6.05 -10.02
CA ALA A 428 10.22 -6.29 -11.30
C ALA A 428 9.71 -7.58 -11.98
N GLU A 429 9.57 -8.65 -11.20
CA GLU A 429 9.01 -9.91 -11.65
C GLU A 429 7.54 -9.76 -12.06
N ALA A 430 6.74 -9.03 -11.29
CA ALA A 430 5.34 -8.75 -11.59
C ALA A 430 5.18 -7.97 -12.91
N ILE A 431 5.95 -6.90 -13.13
CA ILE A 431 5.94 -6.13 -14.38
C ILE A 431 6.29 -7.02 -15.57
N THR A 432 7.31 -7.86 -15.44
CA THR A 432 7.74 -8.78 -16.49
C THR A 432 6.68 -9.84 -16.77
N PHE A 433 6.12 -10.45 -15.73
CA PHE A 433 5.05 -11.44 -15.81
C PHE A 433 3.79 -10.89 -16.48
N GLN A 434 3.31 -9.72 -16.05
CA GLN A 434 2.14 -9.07 -16.65
C GLN A 434 2.39 -8.73 -18.13
N SER A 435 3.56 -8.14 -18.43
CA SER A 435 3.93 -7.78 -19.81
C SER A 435 4.07 -8.98 -20.73
N ALA A 436 4.42 -10.15 -20.17
CA ALA A 436 4.50 -11.41 -20.92
C ALA A 436 3.12 -11.94 -21.35
N ASN A 437 2.00 -11.34 -20.95
CA ASN A 437 0.63 -11.76 -21.30
C ASN A 437 0.45 -13.29 -21.33
N THR A 438 0.95 -13.96 -20.29
CA THR A 438 0.84 -15.41 -20.11
C THR A 438 -0.13 -15.74 -18.98
N GLY A 439 -0.62 -16.98 -18.97
CA GLY A 439 -1.58 -17.45 -17.99
C GLY A 439 -3.00 -16.92 -18.20
N ARG A 440 -3.94 -17.44 -17.40
CA ARG A 440 -5.34 -17.07 -17.47
C ARG A 440 -5.60 -15.62 -17.02
N ILE A 441 -6.75 -15.09 -17.42
CA ILE A 441 -7.39 -13.92 -16.80
C ILE A 441 -8.60 -14.42 -16.01
N VAL A 442 -8.76 -13.88 -14.81
CA VAL A 442 -9.94 -14.06 -13.98
C VAL A 442 -10.68 -12.73 -13.94
N PHE A 443 -11.95 -12.69 -14.35
CA PHE A 443 -12.76 -11.45 -14.36
C PHE A 443 -13.30 -11.07 -12.98
N ARG A 444 -13.57 -12.08 -12.15
CA ARG A 444 -13.97 -11.91 -10.75
C ARG A 444 -13.51 -13.14 -9.97
N GLY A 445 -12.85 -12.91 -8.84
CA GLY A 445 -12.46 -13.98 -7.93
C GLY A 445 -11.43 -13.53 -6.91
N SER A 446 -11.47 -14.14 -5.74
CA SER A 446 -10.61 -13.85 -4.60
C SER A 446 -9.59 -14.96 -4.38
N ARG A 447 -8.34 -14.59 -4.07
CA ARG A 447 -7.34 -15.48 -3.48
C ARG A 447 -7.82 -15.86 -2.07
N PRO A 448 -7.69 -17.13 -1.66
CA PRO A 448 -7.97 -17.52 -0.29
C PRO A 448 -7.02 -16.77 0.66
N ILE A 449 -7.53 -16.43 1.84
CA ILE A 449 -6.70 -16.05 2.98
C ILE A 449 -6.80 -17.24 3.91
N GLU A 450 -5.68 -17.88 4.16
CA GLU A 450 -5.66 -19.01 5.08
C GLU A 450 -5.99 -18.52 6.48
N ALA A 451 -6.67 -19.38 7.26
CA ALA A 451 -6.78 -19.13 8.68
C ALA A 451 -5.36 -19.16 9.25
N TYR A 452 -4.92 -18.05 9.84
CA TYR A 452 -3.63 -18.02 10.50
C TYR A 452 -3.67 -18.99 11.69
N PRO A 453 -2.71 -19.93 11.83
CA PRO A 453 -2.85 -21.04 12.75
C PRO A 453 -3.00 -20.59 14.20
N ALA A 454 -3.62 -21.46 15.00
CA ALA A 454 -3.78 -21.25 16.42
C ALA A 454 -2.44 -20.83 17.07
N PRO A 455 -2.48 -19.86 18.00
CA PRO A 455 -3.67 -19.42 18.71
C PRO A 455 -4.36 -18.17 18.14
N HIS A 456 -4.12 -17.83 16.86
CA HIS A 456 -4.49 -16.55 16.26
C HIS A 456 -6.01 -16.26 16.18
N PRO A 457 -6.45 -14.98 16.26
CA PRO A 457 -7.87 -14.54 16.26
C PRO A 457 -8.69 -14.73 14.97
N GLY A 458 -8.18 -15.48 13.99
CA GLY A 458 -8.76 -15.54 12.64
C GLY A 458 -9.44 -16.86 12.31
N ASP A 459 -10.32 -17.38 13.16
CA ASP A 459 -11.01 -18.66 12.90
C ASP A 459 -11.99 -18.59 11.70
N THR A 460 -12.28 -17.38 11.22
CA THR A 460 -13.15 -17.14 10.07
C THR A 460 -12.45 -16.19 9.09
N PRO A 461 -11.68 -16.72 8.12
CA PRO A 461 -11.11 -15.88 7.07
C PRO A 461 -12.21 -15.21 6.25
N PRO A 462 -11.92 -14.08 5.57
CA PRO A 462 -12.88 -13.43 4.70
C PRO A 462 -13.34 -14.38 3.58
N PRO A 463 -14.57 -14.23 3.08
CA PRO A 463 -15.21 -15.21 2.21
C PRO A 463 -14.36 -15.50 0.97
N LEU A 464 -14.40 -16.76 0.55
CA LEU A 464 -13.81 -17.20 -0.71
C LEU A 464 -14.84 -17.00 -1.83
N ASP A 465 -14.56 -16.06 -2.72
CA ASP A 465 -15.24 -15.91 -4.00
C ASP A 465 -14.41 -16.61 -5.07
N ALA A 466 -14.58 -17.92 -5.21
CA ALA A 466 -13.87 -18.70 -6.21
C ALA A 466 -14.36 -18.32 -7.62
N PRO A 467 -13.46 -18.14 -8.60
CA PRO A 467 -13.88 -17.79 -9.96
C PRO A 467 -14.70 -18.92 -10.56
N ARG A 468 -15.81 -18.56 -11.20
CA ARG A 468 -16.59 -19.49 -12.03
C ARG A 468 -15.87 -19.70 -13.37
N GLU A 469 -16.12 -20.84 -14.02
CA GLU A 469 -15.51 -21.16 -15.33
C GLU A 469 -15.84 -20.09 -16.39
N ASP A 470 -17.06 -19.52 -16.37
CA ASP A 470 -17.49 -18.45 -17.27
C ASP A 470 -16.87 -17.06 -16.96
N GLN A 471 -16.08 -16.97 -15.89
CA GLN A 471 -15.33 -15.79 -15.45
C GLN A 471 -13.82 -15.98 -15.63
N ILE A 472 -13.42 -17.00 -16.38
CA ILE A 472 -12.02 -17.30 -16.68
C ILE A 472 -11.80 -17.24 -18.19
N LEU A 473 -10.75 -16.53 -18.59
CA LEU A 473 -10.25 -16.49 -19.95
C LEU A 473 -8.86 -17.14 -19.98
N ASP A 474 -8.80 -18.41 -20.39
CA ASP A 474 -7.55 -19.19 -20.44
C ASP A 474 -6.61 -18.74 -21.54
N GLN A 475 -7.17 -18.28 -22.66
CA GLN A 475 -6.41 -17.77 -23.81
C GLN A 475 -6.66 -16.28 -23.96
N PRO A 476 -5.85 -15.42 -23.31
CA PRO A 476 -6.00 -13.98 -23.44
C PRO A 476 -5.76 -13.52 -24.89
N PRO A 477 -6.50 -12.53 -25.41
CA PRO A 477 -6.21 -11.94 -26.70
C PRO A 477 -4.86 -11.22 -26.69
N CYS A 478 -4.40 -10.82 -27.86
CA CYS A 478 -3.22 -9.96 -27.97
C CYS A 478 -3.52 -8.52 -27.57
N ALA A 479 -4.73 -8.05 -27.87
CA ALA A 479 -5.17 -6.70 -27.62
C ALA A 479 -6.70 -6.63 -27.58
N TYR A 480 -7.22 -5.52 -27.06
CA TYR A 480 -8.60 -5.08 -27.29
C TYR A 480 -8.61 -3.95 -28.31
N LYS A 481 -9.48 -4.04 -29.32
CA LYS A 481 -9.72 -2.97 -30.29
C LYS A 481 -10.96 -2.19 -29.90
N LEU A 482 -10.82 -0.87 -29.86
CA LEU A 482 -11.89 0.08 -29.58
C LEU A 482 -12.21 0.89 -30.84
N THR A 483 -13.49 1.14 -31.07
CA THR A 483 -13.94 2.06 -32.12
C THR A 483 -13.65 3.51 -31.74
N GLU A 484 -13.76 4.42 -32.70
CA GLU A 484 -13.63 5.87 -32.45
C GLU A 484 -14.64 6.35 -31.38
N GLU A 485 -15.89 5.91 -31.48
CA GLU A 485 -16.95 6.25 -30.52
C GLU A 485 -16.67 5.67 -29.13
N GLN A 486 -16.21 4.42 -29.05
CA GLN A 486 -15.84 3.82 -27.76
C GLN A 486 -14.68 4.56 -27.10
N TYR A 487 -13.68 4.99 -27.88
CA TYR A 487 -12.46 5.59 -27.34
C TYR A 487 -12.63 7.07 -26.96
N HIS A 488 -13.23 7.88 -27.83
CA HIS A 488 -13.40 9.33 -27.63
C HIS A 488 -14.81 9.77 -27.22
N GLY A 489 -15.80 8.88 -27.23
CA GLY A 489 -17.14 9.18 -26.75
C GLY A 489 -17.16 9.48 -25.25
N ALA A 490 -18.00 10.43 -24.86
CA ALA A 490 -18.20 10.78 -23.46
C ALA A 490 -18.85 9.61 -22.70
N ARG A 491 -18.33 9.30 -21.52
CA ARG A 491 -18.89 8.30 -20.62
C ARG A 491 -20.04 8.88 -19.81
N THR A 492 -21.02 8.05 -19.45
CA THR A 492 -22.24 8.45 -18.74
C THR A 492 -22.21 8.16 -17.24
N ASP A 493 -21.15 7.51 -16.76
CA ASP A 493 -20.97 7.02 -15.39
C ASP A 493 -20.14 7.99 -14.51
N GLY A 494 -19.73 9.13 -15.05
CA GLY A 494 -19.07 10.22 -14.32
C GLY A 494 -20.04 11.30 -13.83
N PRO A 495 -19.59 12.20 -12.95
CA PRO A 495 -20.41 13.30 -12.45
C PRO A 495 -20.82 14.25 -13.59
N SER A 496 -22.01 14.85 -13.45
CA SER A 496 -22.56 15.78 -14.44
C SER A 496 -21.62 16.96 -14.68
N GLY A 497 -21.33 17.25 -15.94
CA GLY A 497 -20.44 18.35 -16.36
C GLY A 497 -18.95 18.04 -16.22
N ARG A 498 -18.59 16.81 -15.80
CA ARG A 498 -17.20 16.32 -15.69
C ARG A 498 -17.06 14.90 -16.24
N GLN A 499 -17.89 14.55 -17.23
CA GLN A 499 -17.79 13.26 -17.91
C GLN A 499 -16.44 13.13 -18.60
N THR A 500 -15.81 11.96 -18.44
CA THR A 500 -14.54 11.60 -19.09
C THR A 500 -14.77 10.69 -20.29
N THR A 501 -13.75 10.47 -21.10
CA THR A 501 -13.73 9.47 -22.19
C THR A 501 -12.93 8.23 -21.78
N VAL A 502 -13.05 7.14 -22.55
CA VAL A 502 -12.17 5.97 -22.36
C VAL A 502 -10.71 6.38 -22.57
N ALA A 503 -10.42 7.20 -23.59
CA ALA A 503 -9.07 7.70 -23.85
C ALA A 503 -8.44 8.38 -22.62
N GLN A 504 -9.19 9.24 -21.94
CA GLN A 504 -8.73 9.92 -20.72
C GLN A 504 -8.45 8.94 -19.58
N ARG A 505 -9.34 7.96 -19.36
CA ARG A 505 -9.17 6.96 -18.29
C ARG A 505 -8.01 6.00 -18.55
N LEU A 506 -7.81 5.59 -19.81
CA LEU A 506 -6.64 4.76 -20.16
C LEU A 506 -5.33 5.55 -20.02
N ALA A 507 -5.33 6.84 -20.37
CA ALA A 507 -4.17 7.71 -20.16
C ALA A 507 -3.88 7.93 -18.67
N ALA A 508 -4.90 8.08 -17.82
CA ALA A 508 -4.74 8.16 -16.36
C ALA A 508 -4.11 6.89 -15.78
N HIS A 509 -4.47 5.70 -16.29
CA HIS A 509 -3.77 4.45 -15.95
C HIS A 509 -2.34 4.37 -16.48
N GLY A 510 -2.00 5.13 -17.53
CA GLY A 510 -0.70 5.10 -18.21
C GLY A 510 -0.57 4.01 -19.26
N TRP A 511 -1.68 3.45 -19.74
CA TRP A 511 -1.66 2.33 -20.68
C TRP A 511 -1.28 2.76 -22.09
N LYS A 512 -0.54 1.87 -22.75
CA LYS A 512 -0.14 2.08 -24.14
C LYS A 512 -1.30 1.73 -25.07
N VAL A 513 -1.62 2.69 -25.94
CA VAL A 513 -2.67 2.58 -26.96
C VAL A 513 -2.03 2.82 -28.33
N ILE A 514 -2.36 1.97 -29.29
CA ILE A 514 -1.86 2.04 -30.67
C ILE A 514 -3.00 2.51 -31.56
N LYS A 515 -2.87 3.69 -32.17
CA LYS A 515 -3.80 4.15 -33.21
C LYS A 515 -3.58 3.34 -34.48
N VAL A 516 -4.63 2.67 -34.95
CA VAL A 516 -4.67 1.99 -36.24
C VAL A 516 -5.68 2.66 -37.17
N ALA A 517 -5.74 2.23 -38.43
CA ALA A 517 -6.55 2.89 -39.46
C ALA A 517 -8.05 3.01 -39.09
N ASP A 518 -8.60 2.02 -38.39
CA ASP A 518 -10.02 1.88 -38.12
C ASP A 518 -10.35 1.74 -36.61
N GLY A 519 -9.44 2.19 -35.72
CA GLY A 519 -9.69 2.16 -34.28
C GLY A 519 -8.44 2.34 -33.43
N TYR A 520 -8.52 1.86 -32.19
CA TYR A 520 -7.47 1.98 -31.18
C TYR A 520 -7.22 0.61 -30.55
N LEU A 521 -5.99 0.12 -30.61
CA LEU A 521 -5.61 -1.15 -29.99
C LEU A 521 -5.00 -0.89 -28.61
N VAL A 522 -5.44 -1.65 -27.62
CA VAL A 522 -4.86 -1.70 -26.28
C VAL A 522 -4.19 -3.07 -26.12
N PRO A 523 -2.87 -3.19 -26.32
CA PRO A 523 -2.16 -4.46 -26.19
C PRO A 523 -2.26 -5.01 -24.77
N LEU A 524 -2.38 -6.32 -24.61
CA LEU A 524 -2.24 -6.95 -23.30
C LEU A 524 -0.79 -7.14 -22.87
N SER A 525 0.15 -7.10 -23.82
CA SER A 525 1.59 -7.17 -23.54
C SER A 525 2.14 -5.86 -22.96
N GLN A 526 1.69 -5.51 -21.75
CA GLN A 526 2.14 -4.32 -21.00
C GLN A 526 2.03 -4.54 -19.46
N PRO A 527 2.66 -3.69 -18.62
CA PRO A 527 2.88 -3.96 -17.18
C PRO A 527 1.64 -4.18 -16.31
N GLU A 528 0.44 -3.79 -16.76
CA GLU A 528 -0.80 -3.88 -15.98
C GLU A 528 -1.85 -4.77 -16.65
N ARG A 529 -1.38 -5.75 -17.42
CA ARG A 529 -2.20 -6.75 -18.14
C ARG A 529 -3.34 -7.33 -17.30
N GLY A 530 -3.13 -7.56 -16.01
CA GLY A 530 -4.13 -8.12 -15.11
C GLY A 530 -5.39 -7.25 -14.93
N LEU A 531 -5.31 -5.94 -15.19
CA LEU A 531 -6.41 -4.98 -15.07
C LEU A 531 -7.11 -4.70 -16.41
N VAL A 532 -6.38 -4.71 -17.53
CA VAL A 532 -6.91 -4.31 -18.85
C VAL A 532 -8.19 -5.07 -19.24
N PRO A 533 -8.27 -6.41 -19.18
CA PRO A 533 -9.50 -7.15 -19.50
C PRO A 533 -10.65 -6.85 -18.56
N LEU A 534 -10.36 -6.50 -17.30
CA LEU A 534 -11.40 -6.19 -16.31
C LEU A 534 -12.14 -4.89 -16.64
N LEU A 535 -11.59 -4.08 -17.55
CA LEU A 535 -12.21 -2.84 -18.00
C LEU A 535 -12.64 -2.89 -19.47
N LEU A 536 -11.94 -3.65 -20.32
CA LEU A 536 -12.12 -3.59 -21.78
C LEU A 536 -12.79 -4.83 -22.39
N ASP A 537 -13.01 -5.89 -21.62
CA ASP A 537 -13.66 -7.10 -22.11
C ASP A 537 -15.19 -7.06 -21.89
N GLY A 538 -15.96 -7.64 -22.80
CA GLY A 538 -17.41 -7.79 -22.63
C GLY A 538 -17.83 -8.69 -21.47
N GLN A 539 -16.91 -9.49 -20.91
CA GLN A 539 -17.11 -10.32 -19.72
C GLN A 539 -16.72 -9.63 -18.39
N ALA A 540 -16.21 -8.39 -18.46
CA ALA A 540 -15.88 -7.61 -17.27
C ALA A 540 -17.10 -7.43 -16.36
N ALA A 541 -16.92 -7.64 -15.06
CA ALA A 541 -17.98 -7.46 -14.08
C ALA A 541 -18.33 -5.97 -13.88
N GLU A 542 -17.32 -5.10 -13.83
CA GLU A 542 -17.45 -3.64 -13.76
C GLU A 542 -16.69 -3.01 -14.95
N GLY A 543 -17.16 -3.29 -16.16
CA GLY A 543 -16.47 -2.91 -17.40
C GLY A 543 -16.56 -1.42 -17.73
N LEU A 544 -15.49 -0.86 -18.28
CA LEU A 544 -15.46 0.48 -18.86
C LEU A 544 -16.10 0.48 -20.26
N VAL A 545 -15.73 -0.47 -21.12
CA VAL A 545 -16.31 -0.66 -22.46
C VAL A 545 -16.05 -2.09 -22.96
N ALA A 546 -16.91 -2.63 -23.83
CA ALA A 546 -16.69 -3.93 -24.45
C ALA A 546 -15.93 -3.78 -25.78
N GLY A 547 -14.60 -3.90 -25.72
CA GLY A 547 -13.72 -3.91 -26.89
C GLY A 547 -13.72 -5.25 -27.63
N GLU A 548 -13.35 -5.21 -28.92
CA GLU A 548 -13.18 -6.40 -29.73
C GLU A 548 -11.87 -7.12 -29.36
N ARG A 549 -11.94 -8.41 -29.04
CA ARG A 549 -10.77 -9.25 -28.77
C ARG A 549 -9.99 -9.49 -30.07
N ILE A 550 -8.70 -9.11 -30.09
CA ILE A 550 -7.81 -9.41 -31.22
C ILE A 550 -7.01 -10.67 -30.93
N ALA A 551 -7.31 -11.74 -31.66
CA ALA A 551 -6.61 -13.03 -31.55
C ALA A 551 -5.19 -12.96 -32.14
N PRO A 552 -4.28 -13.87 -31.74
CA PRO A 552 -3.00 -14.04 -32.41
C PRO A 552 -3.17 -14.31 -33.90
N THR A 553 -2.38 -13.62 -34.74
CA THR A 553 -2.37 -13.84 -36.19
C THR A 553 -1.35 -14.90 -36.60
N LEU A 554 -0.33 -15.14 -35.77
CA LEU A 554 0.68 -16.15 -36.00
C LEU A 554 1.00 -16.90 -34.71
N THR A 555 0.84 -18.22 -34.79
CA THR A 555 1.24 -19.21 -33.79
C THR A 555 2.05 -20.31 -34.48
N GLY A 556 2.88 -21.06 -33.74
CA GLY A 556 3.68 -22.13 -34.33
C GLY A 556 4.88 -21.60 -35.15
N THR A 557 5.35 -22.36 -36.15
CA THR A 557 6.59 -22.05 -36.88
C THR A 557 6.33 -21.35 -38.23
N HIS A 558 7.00 -20.21 -38.46
CA HIS A 558 7.11 -19.53 -39.75
C HIS A 558 8.54 -19.58 -40.26
N ASN A 559 8.75 -20.06 -41.48
CA ASN A 559 10.06 -20.09 -42.13
C ASN A 559 10.13 -19.03 -43.23
N GLY A 560 11.20 -18.26 -43.25
CA GLY A 560 11.44 -17.19 -44.20
C GLY A 560 11.05 -15.81 -43.68
N PRO A 561 11.16 -14.77 -44.54
CA PRO A 561 10.85 -13.39 -44.17
C PRO A 561 9.38 -13.21 -43.74
N LEU A 562 9.14 -12.32 -42.78
CA LEU A 562 7.81 -11.87 -42.38
C LEU A 562 7.72 -10.35 -42.56
N THR A 563 6.80 -9.89 -43.40
CA THR A 563 6.55 -8.45 -43.61
C THR A 563 5.18 -8.09 -43.03
N VAL A 564 5.14 -7.06 -42.19
CA VAL A 564 3.93 -6.61 -41.48
C VAL A 564 3.52 -5.24 -41.99
N SER A 565 2.39 -5.18 -42.70
CA SER A 565 1.81 -3.94 -43.25
C SER A 565 0.57 -3.45 -42.50
N GLY A 566 -0.17 -4.36 -41.86
CA GLY A 566 -1.29 -4.08 -40.98
C GLY A 566 -0.96 -4.43 -39.53
N VAL A 567 -1.90 -5.06 -38.83
CA VAL A 567 -1.70 -5.56 -37.46
C VAL A 567 -1.29 -7.03 -37.52
N ALA A 568 -0.14 -7.37 -36.92
CA ALA A 568 0.28 -8.75 -36.70
C ALA A 568 0.52 -8.98 -35.20
N CYS A 569 -0.05 -10.07 -34.68
CA CYS A 569 0.25 -10.57 -33.35
C CYS A 569 0.87 -11.96 -33.40
N LEU A 570 2.06 -12.11 -32.83
CA LEU A 570 2.79 -13.35 -32.67
C LEU A 570 2.67 -13.79 -31.21
N ALA A 571 2.14 -14.99 -30.97
CA ALA A 571 2.03 -15.54 -29.62
C ALA A 571 2.63 -16.96 -29.59
N GLY A 572 3.68 -17.15 -28.79
CA GLY A 572 4.37 -18.46 -28.72
C GLY A 572 4.91 -18.94 -30.07
N ALA A 573 5.20 -18.02 -31.00
CA ALA A 573 5.59 -18.35 -32.36
C ALA A 573 7.12 -18.56 -32.47
N THR A 574 7.53 -19.33 -33.48
CA THR A 574 8.93 -19.44 -33.91
C THR A 574 9.07 -18.87 -35.31
N VAL A 575 9.84 -17.80 -35.48
CA VAL A 575 10.11 -17.19 -36.79
C VAL A 575 11.56 -17.45 -37.17
N ARG A 576 11.79 -18.09 -38.32
CA ARG A 576 13.13 -18.33 -38.88
C ARG A 576 13.35 -17.48 -40.12
N GLY A 577 13.71 -16.23 -39.90
CA GLY A 577 13.89 -15.22 -40.94
C GLY A 577 13.74 -13.80 -40.39
N PRO A 578 14.02 -12.78 -41.23
CA PRO A 578 13.86 -11.39 -40.84
C PRO A 578 12.39 -11.01 -40.68
N ILE A 579 12.09 -10.18 -39.68
CA ILE A 579 10.78 -9.52 -39.52
C ILE A 579 10.93 -8.05 -39.89
N ARG A 580 10.08 -7.55 -40.78
CA ARG A 580 10.03 -6.14 -41.17
C ARG A 580 8.64 -5.57 -40.98
N VAL A 581 8.50 -4.57 -40.11
CA VAL A 581 7.28 -3.78 -39.95
C VAL A 581 7.36 -2.56 -40.86
N GLN A 582 6.41 -2.45 -41.78
CA GLN A 582 6.30 -1.33 -42.70
C GLN A 582 5.74 -0.08 -41.99
N PRO A 583 5.94 1.12 -42.56
CA PRO A 583 5.33 2.33 -42.02
C PRO A 583 3.81 2.19 -41.85
N GLY A 584 3.30 2.55 -40.67
CA GLY A 584 1.89 2.38 -40.32
C GLY A 584 1.48 0.98 -39.85
N GLY A 585 2.35 -0.03 -39.99
CA GLY A 585 2.11 -1.39 -39.48
C GLY A 585 2.25 -1.47 -37.95
N THR A 586 1.65 -2.50 -37.36
CA THR A 586 1.71 -2.81 -35.93
C THR A 586 2.18 -4.23 -35.73
N LEU A 587 3.20 -4.41 -34.90
CA LEU A 587 3.69 -5.73 -34.50
C LEU A 587 3.59 -5.87 -32.98
N ILE A 588 2.86 -6.88 -32.53
CA ILE A 588 2.79 -7.32 -31.13
C ILE A 588 3.39 -8.73 -31.07
N VAL A 589 4.44 -8.93 -30.29
CA VAL A 589 5.10 -10.23 -30.14
C VAL A 589 5.13 -10.59 -28.67
N ASN A 590 4.64 -11.78 -28.36
CA ASN A 590 4.59 -12.31 -27.01
C ASN A 590 5.17 -13.72 -26.94
N GLY A 591 6.11 -13.96 -26.01
CA GLY A 591 6.60 -15.30 -25.70
C GLY A 591 7.19 -16.06 -26.89
N SER A 592 7.77 -15.37 -27.87
CA SER A 592 8.14 -15.94 -29.17
C SER A 592 9.66 -16.06 -29.36
N SER A 593 10.09 -16.91 -30.29
CA SER A 593 11.49 -17.10 -30.68
C SER A 593 11.71 -16.63 -32.11
N ILE A 594 12.60 -15.66 -32.31
CA ILE A 594 12.90 -15.06 -33.61
C ILE A 594 14.37 -15.30 -33.93
N ASN A 595 14.65 -16.01 -35.02
CA ASN A 595 15.99 -16.19 -35.57
C ASN A 595 16.12 -15.33 -36.83
N GLY A 596 16.62 -14.11 -36.65
CA GLY A 596 16.71 -13.08 -37.67
C GLY A 596 16.56 -11.67 -37.07
N PRO A 597 16.87 -10.62 -37.86
CA PRO A 597 16.67 -9.23 -37.44
C PRO A 597 15.18 -8.88 -37.33
N VAL A 598 14.85 -7.97 -36.43
CA VAL A 598 13.52 -7.35 -36.31
C VAL A 598 13.63 -5.86 -36.56
N ASP A 599 13.07 -5.40 -37.67
CA ASP A 599 13.12 -4.01 -38.11
C ASP A 599 11.71 -3.40 -38.13
N ALA A 600 11.42 -2.53 -37.16
CA ALA A 600 10.21 -1.71 -37.12
C ALA A 600 10.54 -0.27 -37.53
N SER A 601 10.11 0.12 -38.74
CA SER A 601 10.41 1.45 -39.30
C SER A 601 9.12 2.20 -39.59
N GLY A 602 8.92 3.35 -38.93
CA GLY A 602 7.69 4.14 -39.10
C GLY A 602 6.43 3.44 -38.56
N ALA A 603 6.58 2.44 -37.69
CA ALA A 603 5.50 1.61 -37.21
C ALA A 603 4.45 2.42 -36.43
N ALA A 604 3.18 2.05 -36.56
CA ALA A 604 2.10 2.60 -35.72
C ALA A 604 2.22 2.09 -34.27
N GLY A 605 2.81 0.91 -34.06
CA GLY A 605 3.17 0.41 -32.73
C GLY A 605 4.08 -0.81 -32.81
N PHE A 606 4.99 -0.94 -31.85
CA PHE A 606 5.92 -2.07 -31.77
C PHE A 606 6.03 -2.56 -30.33
N VAL A 607 5.50 -3.76 -30.08
CA VAL A 607 5.49 -4.40 -28.77
C VAL A 607 6.20 -5.75 -28.90
N LEU A 608 7.23 -5.96 -28.09
CA LEU A 608 8.02 -7.19 -28.04
C LEU A 608 8.21 -7.55 -26.56
N THR A 609 7.60 -8.64 -26.13
CA THR A 609 7.63 -9.07 -24.72
C THR A 609 7.98 -10.53 -24.56
N ALA A 610 8.72 -10.85 -23.50
CA ALA A 610 9.08 -12.22 -23.09
C ALA A 610 9.65 -13.09 -24.23
N SER A 611 10.34 -12.47 -25.19
CA SER A 611 10.74 -13.12 -26.44
C SER A 611 12.26 -13.25 -26.55
N THR A 612 12.71 -14.25 -27.31
CA THR A 612 14.13 -14.40 -27.67
C THR A 612 14.34 -13.95 -29.12
N VAL A 613 15.33 -13.08 -29.34
CA VAL A 613 15.71 -12.62 -30.69
C VAL A 613 17.19 -12.90 -30.92
N SER A 614 17.49 -13.70 -31.94
CA SER A 614 18.86 -13.91 -32.45
C SER A 614 19.08 -13.01 -33.66
N GLY A 615 19.43 -11.76 -33.41
CA GLY A 615 19.56 -10.70 -34.40
C GLY A 615 19.38 -9.31 -33.79
N PRO A 616 19.66 -8.23 -34.55
CA PRO A 616 19.40 -6.87 -34.12
C PRO A 616 17.89 -6.60 -33.99
N VAL A 617 17.52 -5.74 -33.04
CA VAL A 617 16.15 -5.21 -32.88
C VAL A 617 16.18 -3.71 -33.07
N ASN A 618 15.49 -3.22 -34.09
CA ASN A 618 15.49 -1.81 -34.47
C ASN A 618 14.06 -1.25 -34.44
N ALA A 619 13.85 -0.20 -33.65
CA ALA A 619 12.64 0.63 -33.67
C ALA A 619 13.04 2.04 -34.12
N THR A 620 12.73 2.40 -35.36
CA THR A 620 13.17 3.66 -35.97
C THR A 620 11.97 4.47 -36.44
N GLY A 621 11.81 5.68 -35.93
CA GLY A 621 10.75 6.60 -36.37
C GLY A 621 9.34 6.11 -36.05
N SER A 622 9.17 5.25 -35.03
CA SER A 622 7.86 4.77 -34.61
C SER A 622 6.93 5.94 -34.27
N ARG A 623 5.67 5.87 -34.72
CA ARG A 623 4.66 6.91 -34.51
C ARG A 623 3.74 6.65 -33.32
N GLY A 624 3.75 5.43 -32.80
CA GLY A 624 3.07 5.07 -31.56
C GLY A 624 4.00 4.29 -30.63
N PRO A 625 3.45 3.58 -29.64
CA PRO A 625 4.23 3.07 -28.52
C PRO A 625 5.26 2.03 -28.95
N VAL A 626 6.44 2.12 -28.33
CA VAL A 626 7.50 1.11 -28.36
C VAL A 626 7.60 0.49 -26.98
N VAL A 627 7.37 -0.82 -26.88
CA VAL A 627 7.38 -1.59 -25.63
C VAL A 627 8.28 -2.81 -25.79
N LEU A 628 9.42 -2.82 -25.11
CA LEU A 628 10.41 -3.90 -25.08
C LEU A 628 10.56 -4.35 -23.62
N VAL A 629 9.91 -5.45 -23.24
CA VAL A 629 9.91 -5.93 -21.84
C VAL A 629 10.29 -7.40 -21.71
N GLY A 630 11.27 -7.71 -20.87
CA GLY A 630 11.60 -9.09 -20.52
C GLY A 630 12.18 -9.92 -21.67
N ASN A 631 12.81 -9.29 -22.66
CA ASN A 631 13.33 -9.99 -23.84
C ASN A 631 14.78 -10.43 -23.65
N LYS A 632 15.17 -11.49 -24.37
CA LYS A 632 16.56 -11.88 -24.56
C LYS A 632 17.00 -11.62 -26.00
N VAL A 633 17.85 -10.63 -26.20
CA VAL A 633 18.32 -10.21 -27.52
C VAL A 633 19.79 -10.51 -27.68
N SER A 634 20.15 -11.33 -28.67
CA SER A 634 21.52 -11.55 -29.12
C SER A 634 21.82 -10.67 -30.32
N GLY A 635 22.17 -9.41 -30.06
CA GLY A 635 22.36 -8.36 -31.04
C GLY A 635 22.17 -6.96 -30.44
N PRO A 636 22.42 -5.90 -31.21
CA PRO A 636 22.15 -4.53 -30.77
C PRO A 636 20.64 -4.27 -30.68
N VAL A 637 20.24 -3.43 -29.72
CA VAL A 637 18.88 -2.88 -29.61
C VAL A 637 18.94 -1.37 -29.85
N ASN A 638 18.18 -0.89 -30.83
CA ASN A 638 18.13 0.51 -31.20
C ASN A 638 16.70 1.05 -31.11
N VAL A 639 16.50 2.12 -30.33
CA VAL A 639 15.23 2.89 -30.28
C VAL A 639 15.54 4.32 -30.70
N VAL A 640 15.22 4.67 -31.94
CA VAL A 640 15.72 5.89 -32.59
C VAL A 640 14.57 6.71 -33.14
N ASN A 641 14.56 8.00 -32.84
CA ASN A 641 13.59 8.98 -33.37
C ASN A 641 12.13 8.57 -33.17
N SER A 642 11.79 7.86 -32.08
CA SER A 642 10.41 7.50 -31.79
C SER A 642 9.62 8.74 -31.34
N ALA A 643 8.43 8.89 -31.90
CA ALA A 643 7.49 9.96 -31.57
C ALA A 643 6.46 9.48 -30.52
N GLY A 644 5.98 10.41 -29.70
CA GLY A 644 4.95 10.15 -28.68
C GLY A 644 5.54 9.86 -27.30
N ASP A 645 4.81 9.07 -26.50
CA ASP A 645 5.23 8.71 -25.14
C ASP A 645 6.62 8.07 -25.09
N ALA A 646 7.24 8.15 -23.91
CA ALA A 646 8.48 7.44 -23.62
C ALA A 646 8.37 5.95 -23.97
N ALA A 647 9.33 5.46 -24.75
CA ALA A 647 9.47 4.03 -25.02
C ALA A 647 9.74 3.29 -23.71
N LEU A 648 9.06 2.16 -23.51
CA LEU A 648 9.28 1.29 -22.36
C LEU A 648 10.34 0.25 -22.73
N VAL A 649 11.50 0.31 -22.08
CA VAL A 649 12.60 -0.65 -22.27
C VAL A 649 12.99 -1.16 -20.89
N ALA A 650 12.41 -2.28 -20.47
CA ALA A 650 12.47 -2.77 -19.09
C ALA A 650 12.80 -4.27 -18.99
N GLY A 651 13.66 -4.65 -18.04
CA GLY A 651 13.94 -6.07 -17.76
C GLY A 651 14.52 -6.88 -18.92
N ASN A 652 15.11 -6.24 -19.94
CA ASN A 652 15.68 -6.95 -21.08
C ASN A 652 17.10 -7.45 -20.76
N THR A 653 17.46 -8.58 -21.35
CA THR A 653 18.85 -9.05 -21.46
C THR A 653 19.33 -8.81 -22.89
N VAL A 654 20.28 -7.90 -23.07
CA VAL A 654 20.83 -7.50 -24.38
C VAL A 654 22.30 -7.90 -24.45
N ASN A 655 22.59 -8.93 -25.24
CA ASN A 655 23.95 -9.33 -25.59
C ASN A 655 24.45 -8.49 -26.78
N GLY A 656 24.69 -7.21 -26.52
CA GLY A 656 25.02 -6.18 -27.52
C GLY A 656 24.88 -4.77 -26.93
N PRO A 657 25.09 -3.71 -27.73
CA PRO A 657 24.83 -2.35 -27.29
C PRO A 657 23.33 -2.03 -27.22
N LEU A 658 22.95 -1.13 -26.31
CA LEU A 658 21.61 -0.53 -26.22
C LEU A 658 21.72 0.96 -26.55
N ASN A 659 21.09 1.40 -27.64
CA ASN A 659 21.19 2.77 -28.12
C ASN A 659 19.81 3.42 -28.25
N CYS A 660 19.66 4.60 -27.64
CA CYS A 660 18.45 5.40 -27.76
C CYS A 660 18.79 6.85 -28.06
N THR A 661 18.39 7.33 -29.24
CA THR A 661 18.77 8.67 -29.72
C THR A 661 17.59 9.35 -30.42
N GLY A 662 17.42 10.65 -30.19
CA GLY A 662 16.45 11.48 -30.90
C GLY A 662 14.98 11.16 -30.60
N ASN A 663 14.68 10.34 -29.59
CA ASN A 663 13.31 10.08 -29.17
C ASN A 663 12.72 11.32 -28.50
N SER A 664 11.45 11.62 -28.80
CA SER A 664 10.77 12.82 -28.29
C SER A 664 10.66 12.85 -26.76
N ALA A 665 10.40 11.70 -26.15
CA ALA A 665 10.52 11.47 -24.71
C ALA A 665 11.65 10.46 -24.43
N THR A 666 12.42 10.72 -23.37
CA THR A 666 13.49 9.82 -22.92
C THR A 666 12.89 8.46 -22.57
N PRO A 667 13.40 7.34 -23.12
CA PRO A 667 12.92 6.00 -22.77
C PRO A 667 13.03 5.73 -21.26
N VAL A 668 12.12 4.90 -20.74
CA VAL A 668 11.99 4.57 -19.31
C VAL A 668 12.00 3.05 -19.11
N ASN A 669 12.32 2.60 -17.89
CA ASN A 669 12.34 1.17 -17.54
C ASN A 669 11.42 0.81 -16.34
N LEU A 670 10.64 1.77 -15.81
CA LEU A 670 9.80 1.58 -14.61
C LEU A 670 10.58 1.01 -13.41
N GLU A 671 11.83 1.42 -13.26
CA GLU A 671 12.76 0.94 -12.22
C GLU A 671 13.08 -0.57 -12.34
N VAL A 672 12.78 -1.19 -13.49
CA VAL A 672 13.14 -2.58 -13.81
C VAL A 672 14.37 -2.60 -14.74
N ALA A 673 15.54 -2.78 -14.14
CA ALA A 673 16.83 -2.66 -14.82
C ALA A 673 16.98 -3.59 -16.03
N ASN A 674 17.65 -3.11 -17.08
CA ASN A 674 18.10 -3.93 -18.20
C ASN A 674 19.51 -4.47 -17.93
N SER A 675 19.75 -5.73 -18.32
CA SER A 675 21.08 -6.35 -18.34
C SER A 675 21.68 -6.21 -19.74
N VAL A 676 22.74 -5.41 -19.90
CA VAL A 676 23.33 -5.09 -21.21
C VAL A 676 24.83 -5.42 -21.15
N SER A 677 25.31 -6.30 -22.04
CA SER A 677 26.73 -6.67 -22.08
C SER A 677 27.59 -5.66 -22.87
N GLY A 678 26.97 -4.85 -23.73
CA GLY A 678 27.61 -3.76 -24.46
C GLY A 678 27.36 -2.37 -23.84
N PRO A 679 27.87 -1.30 -24.47
CA PRO A 679 27.64 0.06 -24.01
C PRO A 679 26.16 0.47 -24.13
N LYS A 680 25.71 1.27 -23.15
CA LYS A 680 24.43 1.99 -23.18
C LYS A 680 24.68 3.43 -23.65
N PHE A 681 23.99 3.87 -24.70
CA PHE A 681 24.22 5.18 -25.31
C PHE A 681 23.08 6.17 -25.09
N GLN A 682 23.45 7.45 -24.97
CA GLN A 682 22.56 8.61 -25.07
C GLN A 682 21.37 8.53 -24.11
N GLN A 683 20.13 8.56 -24.60
CA GLN A 683 18.92 8.57 -23.78
C GLN A 683 18.73 7.27 -22.98
N CYS A 684 19.41 6.18 -23.36
CA CYS A 684 19.36 4.90 -22.64
C CYS A 684 20.56 4.67 -21.70
N ALA A 685 21.45 5.65 -21.52
CA ALA A 685 22.62 5.51 -20.64
C ALA A 685 22.24 5.14 -19.19
N ARG A 686 21.05 5.54 -18.74
CA ARG A 686 20.54 5.31 -17.37
C ARG A 686 19.62 4.08 -17.23
N LEU A 687 19.31 3.35 -18.32
CA LEU A 687 18.32 2.25 -18.31
C LEU A 687 18.85 0.88 -17.90
#